data_AF-A0A137Q124-F1
#
_entry.id   AF-A0A137Q124-F1
#
_cell.length_a   1.000
_cell.length_b   1.000
_cell.length_c   1.000
_cell.angle_alpha   90.00
_cell.angle_beta   90.00
_cell.angle_gamma   90.00
#
_symmetry.space_group_name_H-M   'P 1'
#
loop_
_entity.id
_entity.type
_entity.pdbx_description
1 polymer ?
#
loop_
_entity_poly.entity_id
_entity_poly.type
_entity_poly.pdbx_seq_one_letter_code
_entity_poly.pdbx_strand_id
1 'polypeptide(L)'
;MPLPPTFCRYIIVGECPWGDRCKFRHDIVGCSCGLAIQLEHLRAHTRGNRHRQLLAELQARRETERRGDEVVPPPPNTLALGDSQQETKRCPTCRKFILASQYDLHMSHHAQHQRMREIHDTVHENEQDKGGIEVNWKNGIDFSVVQPETIVEVEVQVTNKTTNAIALQSCRIGGRGQSEQDKFFTARLKGRSKVVHPNNPRTVRIRFAASDVGRYENTLELVFVEVSPRNVFLITRKVFATVGDPELHDRLRPEAPYTRRRGPTLNLTGKIVPSMRPPQWTKTHWAEKLPKYDVPPYVIEAAFGKKAGNAVQNIRRLMPQVFNTQSYAEWQDLQAYAMTDVEIHADYPRYNLEVKGLAEGRPSVLVGDYILISRTGEGDDGKERTWYEGRVHKVFLNRVSLRFGDDFNVYRGTRFDVQFVFNRISYRRMYHILKNSFDPKRLLFPGPEHLRGVRVPTLAQRENLVLCNRELEGDDEQLGAITAILHLPPGSVPFVVFGPPGTGKTVTLVEAMEQILKANSNNKILACAPNNSAADLITQKLMHLGPSEIFRLNSITRNVEEYPKTLKRFALINDNTVFAVPPPEELAKYRVVVSTCLSGGIPASLGLKRGHFSHVFIDEAGQGKEPEVMVPIKSIAGKDTNVILAGDNQQLGPIVHSRTAGMLGLKRSYLARLMAMDIYNIEEGYMGPGGRSVTIVKLVKNFRSHPTILQYPNERFYRSELQSCGDSAIVRSLENFDELPKKGFPIIFHGVIGKDAQEKSSPSFFNADEAILVKKYCESLIGNRKKGIRAEHIGVITPYFAQRCKIKNLLDRNPKLEGITERRVIIISTVRSNEHYVTSDMRRSLGFVADARRFNVAITRAQAMLIIVGNPILLSLDPLWRGFMNYIYLHGGWKGRKIDWDPNVPVDANQSYDAERRARVQGDSEEMLMRLQAMIARKYEDEDLDVDTLDVGEDGEEDGVAGAVERPVIREYE
;
A
#
# COMPACT_ATOMS: atom_id res chain seq x y z
N MET A 1 44.78 -3.59 -38.17
CA MET A 1 46.24 -3.52 -38.41
C MET A 1 46.75 -2.20 -37.84
N PRO A 2 47.99 -2.12 -37.33
CA PRO A 2 48.65 -0.83 -37.10
C PRO A 2 48.85 -0.11 -38.43
N LEU A 3 48.75 1.23 -38.42
CA LEU A 3 49.03 2.05 -39.61
C LEU A 3 50.56 2.25 -39.76
N PRO A 4 51.09 2.34 -40.99
CA PRO A 4 52.50 2.69 -41.21
C PRO A 4 52.83 4.08 -40.62
N PRO A 5 54.09 4.32 -40.17
CA PRO A 5 54.46 5.53 -39.42
C PRO A 5 54.42 6.85 -40.21
N THR A 6 54.09 6.80 -41.50
CA THR A 6 53.90 7.95 -42.39
C THR A 6 52.48 8.53 -42.36
N PHE A 7 51.52 7.84 -41.72
CA PHE A 7 50.11 8.21 -41.69
C PHE A 7 49.68 8.84 -40.35
N CYS A 8 48.74 9.78 -40.39
CA CYS A 8 48.29 10.48 -39.20
C CYS A 8 47.51 9.58 -38.23
N ARG A 9 47.90 9.52 -36.94
CA ARG A 9 47.24 8.66 -35.94
C ARG A 9 45.75 8.97 -35.69
N TYR A 10 45.25 10.12 -36.13
CA TYR A 10 43.85 10.55 -35.96
C TYR A 10 42.92 10.11 -37.11
N ILE A 11 43.44 9.41 -38.13
CA ILE A 11 42.74 8.91 -39.34
C ILE A 11 41.43 8.12 -39.07
N ILE A 12 41.30 7.50 -37.90
CA ILE A 12 40.12 6.70 -37.52
C ILE A 12 39.00 7.58 -36.93
N VAL A 13 39.33 8.76 -36.39
CA VAL A 13 38.40 9.65 -35.67
C VAL A 13 37.82 10.76 -36.56
N GLY A 14 38.29 10.86 -37.82
CA GLY A 14 37.82 11.84 -38.81
C GLY A 14 38.40 13.25 -38.66
N GLU A 15 38.72 13.68 -37.44
CA GLU A 15 39.25 15.02 -37.16
C GLU A 15 40.71 14.98 -36.67
N CYS A 16 41.60 15.66 -37.40
CA CYS A 16 42.99 15.86 -37.00
C CYS A 16 43.14 17.24 -36.34
N PRO A 17 43.54 17.35 -35.06
CA PRO A 17 43.56 18.62 -34.32
C PRO A 17 44.60 19.65 -34.81
N TRP A 18 45.41 19.30 -35.82
CA TRP A 18 46.39 20.19 -36.45
C TRP A 18 46.09 20.54 -37.91
N GLY A 19 45.02 19.95 -38.49
CA GLY A 19 44.59 20.17 -39.87
C GLY A 19 45.74 20.07 -40.90
N ASP A 20 45.74 21.01 -41.85
CA ASP A 20 46.70 21.08 -42.96
C ASP A 20 48.17 21.31 -42.53
N ARG A 21 48.41 21.61 -41.25
CA ARG A 21 49.77 21.78 -40.70
C ARG A 21 50.40 20.47 -40.20
N CYS A 22 49.65 19.36 -40.23
CA CYS A 22 50.12 18.06 -39.78
C CYS A 22 51.05 17.40 -40.81
N LYS A 23 52.27 17.04 -40.40
CA LYS A 23 53.35 16.51 -41.27
C LYS A 23 53.16 15.06 -41.75
N PHE A 24 52.08 14.39 -41.36
CA PHE A 24 51.77 13.01 -41.73
C PHE A 24 50.67 12.99 -42.81
N ARG A 25 50.58 11.93 -43.62
CA ARG A 25 49.56 11.90 -44.68
C ARG A 25 48.14 11.66 -44.12
N HIS A 26 47.15 12.24 -44.79
CA HIS A 26 45.71 12.12 -44.54
C HIS A 26 44.96 11.60 -45.77
N ASP A 27 45.68 11.07 -46.77
CA ASP A 27 45.07 10.55 -48.01
C ASP A 27 44.29 9.25 -47.79
N ILE A 28 44.42 8.62 -46.61
CA ILE A 28 43.70 7.42 -46.17
C ILE A 28 42.80 7.78 -44.98
N VAL A 29 41.57 7.28 -44.97
CA VAL A 29 40.58 7.44 -43.90
C VAL A 29 40.00 6.10 -43.44
N GLY A 30 39.64 6.00 -42.16
CA GLY A 30 38.93 4.85 -41.61
C GLY A 30 37.48 4.78 -42.09
N CYS A 31 37.05 3.62 -42.58
CA CYS A 31 35.67 3.36 -43.00
C CYS A 31 34.92 2.51 -41.96
N SER A 32 33.60 2.65 -41.88
CA SER A 32 32.73 1.96 -40.90
C SER A 32 32.73 0.43 -41.01
N CYS A 33 33.19 -0.13 -42.14
CA CYS A 33 33.45 -1.56 -42.34
C CYS A 33 34.82 -2.03 -41.80
N GLY A 34 35.54 -1.20 -41.05
CA GLY A 34 36.84 -1.53 -40.45
C GLY A 34 38.06 -1.44 -41.39
N LEU A 35 37.86 -1.16 -42.68
CA LEU A 35 38.95 -0.93 -43.63
C LEU A 35 39.42 0.52 -43.62
N ALA A 36 40.73 0.72 -43.77
CA ALA A 36 41.34 2.02 -44.08
C ALA A 36 41.50 2.14 -45.61
N ILE A 37 40.95 3.19 -46.21
CA ILE A 37 40.80 3.35 -47.68
C ILE A 37 41.19 4.77 -48.07
N GLN A 38 41.76 4.94 -49.27
CA GLN A 38 42.08 6.28 -49.77
C GLN A 38 40.82 7.16 -49.96
N LEU A 39 40.92 8.44 -49.60
CA LEU A 39 39.79 9.36 -49.50
C LEU A 39 39.00 9.48 -50.82
N GLU A 40 39.71 9.52 -51.95
CA GLU A 40 39.15 9.52 -53.31
C GLU A 40 38.30 8.27 -53.60
N HIS A 41 38.73 7.10 -53.11
CA HIS A 41 38.10 5.80 -53.32
C HIS A 41 36.99 5.50 -52.30
N LEU A 42 36.89 6.26 -51.20
CA LEU A 42 35.89 6.05 -50.14
C LEU A 42 34.44 6.05 -50.67
N ARG A 43 34.11 6.97 -51.58
CA ARG A 43 32.74 7.10 -52.15
C ARG A 43 32.37 5.92 -53.06
N ALA A 44 33.35 5.31 -53.72
CA ALA A 44 33.15 4.10 -54.50
C ALA A 44 33.05 2.87 -53.58
N HIS A 45 33.96 2.74 -52.60
CA HIS A 45 33.96 1.65 -51.64
C HIS A 45 32.65 1.55 -50.87
N THR A 46 32.21 2.65 -50.24
CA THR A 46 31.00 2.69 -49.38
C THR A 46 29.70 2.29 -50.09
N ARG A 47 29.65 2.39 -51.42
CA ARG A 47 28.52 1.94 -52.26
C ARG A 47 28.66 0.49 -52.74
N GLY A 48 29.89 -0.01 -52.86
CA GLY A 48 30.20 -1.36 -53.34
C GLY A 48 29.76 -2.48 -52.40
N ASN A 49 29.53 -3.67 -52.97
CA ASN A 49 29.02 -4.82 -52.22
C ASN A 49 29.97 -5.27 -51.09
N ARG A 50 31.30 -5.21 -51.32
CA ARG A 50 32.34 -5.59 -50.34
C ARG A 50 32.28 -4.76 -49.05
N HIS A 51 31.83 -3.50 -49.11
CA HIS A 51 31.61 -2.67 -47.93
C HIS A 51 30.45 -3.20 -47.08
N ARG A 52 29.30 -3.45 -47.72
CA ARG A 52 28.10 -3.99 -47.07
C ARG A 52 28.35 -5.37 -46.46
N GLN A 53 29.12 -6.22 -47.14
CA GLN A 53 29.47 -7.57 -46.67
C GLN A 53 30.32 -7.53 -45.40
N LEU A 54 31.42 -6.76 -45.39
CA LEU A 54 32.28 -6.60 -44.21
C LEU A 54 31.57 -5.90 -43.03
N LEU A 55 30.65 -4.98 -43.31
CA LEU A 55 29.88 -4.29 -42.27
C LEU A 55 28.85 -5.25 -41.63
N ALA A 56 28.24 -6.15 -42.41
CA ALA A 56 27.40 -7.22 -41.90
C ALA A 56 28.20 -8.27 -41.08
N GLU A 57 29.40 -8.65 -41.53
CA GLU A 57 30.30 -9.54 -40.76
C GLU A 57 30.72 -8.92 -39.42
N LEU A 58 31.01 -7.62 -39.38
CA LEU A 58 31.32 -6.89 -38.15
C LEU A 58 30.10 -6.74 -37.23
N GLN A 59 28.89 -6.61 -37.78
CA GLN A 59 27.65 -6.63 -37.00
C GLN A 59 27.41 -8.02 -36.39
N ALA A 60 27.50 -9.08 -37.20
CA ALA A 60 27.36 -10.46 -36.74
C ALA A 60 28.39 -10.83 -35.65
N ARG A 61 29.67 -10.44 -35.81
CA ARG A 61 30.69 -10.65 -34.75
C ARG A 61 30.33 -9.92 -33.46
N ARG A 62 29.90 -8.66 -33.55
CA ARG A 62 29.45 -7.88 -32.37
C ARG A 62 28.17 -8.41 -31.74
N GLU A 63 27.31 -9.12 -32.48
CA GLU A 63 26.15 -9.82 -31.93
C GLU A 63 26.53 -11.15 -31.27
N THR A 64 27.58 -11.82 -31.74
CA THR A 64 28.16 -13.00 -31.09
C THR A 64 28.92 -12.63 -29.81
N GLU A 65 29.73 -11.57 -29.84
CA GLU A 65 30.43 -11.00 -28.68
C GLU A 65 29.45 -10.49 -27.60
N ARG A 66 28.20 -10.17 -27.98
CA ARG A 66 27.10 -9.80 -27.07
C ARG A 66 26.26 -10.99 -26.56
N ARG A 67 26.65 -12.22 -26.87
CA ARG A 67 26.00 -13.44 -26.36
C ARG A 67 26.86 -14.21 -25.36
N GLY A 68 28.09 -13.77 -25.12
CA GLY A 68 28.83 -14.07 -23.90
C GLY A 68 28.52 -13.03 -22.82
N ASP A 69 28.43 -13.51 -21.58
CA ASP A 69 28.34 -12.78 -20.32
C ASP A 69 27.08 -11.92 -20.01
N GLU A 70 26.60 -12.14 -18.78
CA GLU A 70 25.64 -11.37 -17.95
C GLU A 70 24.30 -10.88 -18.56
N VAL A 71 23.22 -11.60 -18.22
CA VAL A 71 21.83 -11.22 -18.52
C VAL A 71 21.32 -10.18 -17.52
N VAL A 72 21.42 -8.88 -17.86
CA VAL A 72 20.70 -7.79 -17.19
C VAL A 72 19.51 -7.35 -18.05
N PRO A 73 18.26 -7.39 -17.56
CA PRO A 73 17.08 -7.06 -18.36
C PRO A 73 16.93 -5.53 -18.61
N PRO A 74 16.80 -5.06 -19.86
CA PRO A 74 16.68 -3.64 -20.17
C PRO A 74 15.26 -3.08 -19.92
N PRO A 75 15.13 -1.75 -19.67
CA PRO A 75 13.85 -1.12 -19.35
C PRO A 75 12.93 -0.94 -20.57
N PRO A 76 11.59 -0.91 -20.37
CA PRO A 76 10.63 -0.88 -21.47
C PRO A 76 10.48 0.49 -22.16
N ASN A 77 10.85 0.51 -23.45
CA ASN A 77 10.41 1.42 -24.52
C ASN A 77 10.57 2.94 -24.36
N THR A 78 11.58 3.47 -25.06
CA THR A 78 11.52 4.81 -25.67
C THR A 78 11.33 4.65 -27.18
N LEU A 79 10.10 4.81 -27.68
CA LEU A 79 9.82 4.79 -29.12
C LEU A 79 10.20 6.14 -29.76
N ALA A 80 11.27 6.14 -30.56
CA ALA A 80 11.43 7.09 -31.65
C ALA A 80 10.60 6.60 -32.86
N LEU A 81 10.05 7.53 -33.64
CA LEU A 81 9.22 7.20 -34.80
C LEU A 81 10.08 6.87 -36.02
N GLY A 82 9.91 5.66 -36.53
CA GLY A 82 10.33 5.21 -37.85
C GLY A 82 9.43 4.05 -38.27
N ASP A 83 9.06 3.98 -39.55
CA ASP A 83 8.04 3.05 -40.06
C ASP A 83 8.54 1.60 -40.17
N SER A 84 8.74 0.97 -39.00
CA SER A 84 8.58 -0.49 -38.90
C SER A 84 7.09 -0.79 -38.76
N GLN A 85 6.51 -1.42 -39.78
CA GLN A 85 5.20 -2.08 -39.64
C GLN A 85 5.38 -3.28 -38.70
N GLN A 86 5.21 -3.05 -37.40
CA GLN A 86 5.13 -4.13 -36.43
C GLN A 86 3.87 -4.94 -36.75
N GLU A 87 4.05 -6.12 -37.36
CA GLU A 87 2.93 -6.99 -37.74
C GLU A 87 2.02 -7.22 -36.54
N THR A 88 0.79 -6.74 -36.65
CA THR A 88 -0.23 -6.91 -35.61
C THR A 88 -1.28 -7.90 -36.10
N LYS A 89 -1.14 -9.14 -35.65
CA LYS A 89 -2.12 -10.19 -35.91
C LYS A 89 -3.40 -9.89 -35.12
N ARG A 90 -4.53 -9.85 -35.81
CA ARG A 90 -5.84 -9.65 -35.18
C ARG A 90 -6.32 -10.97 -34.58
N CYS A 91 -6.39 -11.06 -33.26
CA CYS A 91 -6.90 -12.26 -32.58
C CYS A 91 -8.35 -12.52 -33.01
N PRO A 92 -8.72 -13.73 -33.48
CA PRO A 92 -10.11 -14.04 -33.84
C PRO A 92 -11.03 -13.98 -32.61
N THR A 93 -10.55 -14.46 -31.46
CA THR A 93 -11.33 -14.65 -30.23
C THR A 93 -11.70 -13.34 -29.55
N CYS A 94 -10.75 -12.40 -29.37
CA CYS A 94 -11.03 -11.09 -28.73
C CYS A 94 -11.06 -9.89 -29.69
N ARG A 95 -10.82 -10.10 -30.99
CA ARG A 95 -10.81 -9.08 -32.06
C ARG A 95 -9.78 -7.95 -31.91
N LYS A 96 -8.92 -8.00 -30.89
CA LYS A 96 -7.80 -7.06 -30.65
C LYS A 96 -6.66 -7.32 -31.63
N PHE A 97 -5.92 -6.25 -31.93
CA PHE A 97 -4.65 -6.30 -32.65
C PHE A 97 -3.52 -6.53 -31.64
N ILE A 98 -2.75 -7.60 -31.83
CA ILE A 98 -1.67 -8.04 -30.95
C ILE A 98 -0.39 -8.16 -31.77
N LEU A 99 0.74 -7.71 -31.22
CA LEU A 99 2.04 -7.85 -31.88
C LEU A 99 2.32 -9.32 -32.19
N ALA A 100 2.83 -9.62 -33.39
CA ALA A 100 3.08 -11.00 -33.82
C ALA A 100 3.95 -11.80 -32.83
N SER A 101 4.96 -11.16 -32.23
CA SER A 101 5.82 -11.72 -31.19
C SER A 101 5.15 -12.00 -29.84
N GLN A 102 3.91 -11.54 -29.63
CA GLN A 102 3.09 -11.80 -28.45
C GLN A 102 1.82 -12.60 -28.78
N TYR A 103 1.61 -12.95 -30.06
CA TYR A 103 0.38 -13.56 -30.52
C TYR A 103 0.16 -14.96 -29.94
N ASP A 104 1.20 -15.78 -29.89
CA ASP A 104 1.07 -17.18 -29.44
C ASP A 104 0.88 -17.28 -27.92
N LEU A 105 1.53 -16.39 -27.15
CA LEU A 105 1.27 -16.21 -25.71
C LEU A 105 -0.15 -15.68 -25.44
N HIS A 106 -0.67 -14.83 -26.33
CA HIS A 106 -2.05 -14.35 -26.25
C HIS A 106 -3.07 -15.44 -26.62
N MET A 107 -2.75 -16.30 -27.58
CA MET A 107 -3.57 -17.45 -27.96
C MET A 107 -3.55 -18.55 -26.89
N SER A 108 -2.41 -18.81 -26.24
CA SER A 108 -2.36 -19.76 -25.11
C SER A 108 -3.18 -19.26 -23.92
N HIS A 109 -3.12 -17.96 -23.60
CA HIS A 109 -4.00 -17.32 -22.61
C HIS A 109 -5.50 -17.41 -23.00
N HIS A 110 -5.83 -17.46 -24.29
CA HIS A 110 -7.19 -17.73 -24.76
C HIS A 110 -7.61 -19.20 -24.61
N ALA A 111 -6.72 -20.15 -24.95
CA ALA A 111 -6.96 -21.58 -24.76
C ALA A 111 -7.10 -21.94 -23.28
N GLN A 112 -6.26 -21.38 -22.40
CA GLN A 112 -6.36 -21.52 -20.95
C GLN A 112 -7.70 -20.99 -20.42
N HIS A 113 -8.14 -19.80 -20.87
CA HIS A 113 -9.46 -19.27 -20.50
C HIS A 113 -10.63 -20.08 -21.05
N GLN A 114 -10.46 -20.79 -22.16
CA GLN A 114 -11.50 -21.66 -22.71
C GLN A 114 -11.60 -22.95 -21.89
N ARG A 115 -10.48 -23.64 -21.65
CA ARG A 115 -10.43 -24.81 -20.76
C ARG A 115 -10.98 -24.51 -19.37
N MET A 116 -10.63 -23.36 -18.79
CA MET A 116 -11.14 -22.94 -17.48
C MET A 116 -12.65 -22.67 -17.47
N ARG A 117 -13.30 -22.41 -18.61
CA ARG A 117 -14.77 -22.38 -18.73
C ARG A 117 -15.33 -23.79 -18.86
N GLU A 118 -14.78 -24.61 -19.75
CA GLU A 118 -15.20 -26.00 -19.94
C GLU A 118 -15.17 -26.74 -18.58
N ILE A 119 -14.08 -26.57 -17.81
CA ILE A 119 -13.91 -27.01 -16.42
C ILE A 119 -15.03 -26.47 -15.50
N HIS A 120 -15.26 -25.16 -15.50
CA HIS A 120 -16.26 -24.50 -14.64
C HIS A 120 -17.68 -24.96 -14.96
N ASP A 121 -18.01 -25.11 -16.24
CA ASP A 121 -19.34 -25.42 -16.73
C ASP A 121 -19.67 -26.91 -16.46
N THR A 122 -18.69 -27.82 -16.60
CA THR A 122 -18.81 -29.22 -16.14
C THR A 122 -18.96 -29.31 -14.60
N VAL A 123 -18.27 -28.48 -13.82
CA VAL A 123 -18.49 -28.43 -12.35
C VAL A 123 -19.91 -27.93 -12.03
N HIS A 124 -20.38 -26.87 -12.71
CA HIS A 124 -21.73 -26.31 -12.54
C HIS A 124 -22.84 -27.27 -12.98
N GLU A 125 -22.60 -28.14 -13.97
CA GLU A 125 -23.51 -29.22 -14.37
C GLU A 125 -23.55 -30.37 -13.34
N ASN A 126 -22.46 -30.61 -12.61
CA ASN A 126 -22.45 -31.57 -11.50
C ASN A 126 -23.12 -31.01 -10.23
N GLU A 127 -23.17 -29.68 -10.07
CA GLU A 127 -23.89 -29.03 -8.96
C GLU A 127 -25.42 -29.02 -9.12
N GLN A 128 -25.97 -29.49 -10.25
CA GLN A 128 -27.42 -29.57 -10.50
C GLN A 128 -28.01 -30.96 -10.17
N ASP A 129 -29.32 -30.98 -9.93
CA ASP A 129 -30.09 -32.22 -9.83
C ASP A 129 -30.20 -32.88 -11.23
N LYS A 130 -29.90 -34.18 -11.32
CA LYS A 130 -29.96 -34.93 -12.59
C LYS A 130 -30.23 -36.41 -12.35
N GLY A 131 -30.50 -37.14 -13.44
CA GLY A 131 -30.90 -38.55 -13.38
C GLY A 131 -32.20 -38.81 -12.59
N GLY A 132 -33.06 -37.79 -12.43
CA GLY A 132 -34.28 -37.90 -11.64
C GLY A 132 -34.10 -37.84 -10.12
N ILE A 133 -32.87 -37.74 -9.62
CA ILE A 133 -32.59 -37.53 -8.20
C ILE A 133 -32.66 -36.04 -7.87
N GLU A 134 -33.41 -35.69 -6.83
CA GLU A 134 -33.36 -34.39 -6.17
C GLU A 134 -32.58 -34.51 -4.86
N VAL A 135 -31.54 -33.70 -4.70
CA VAL A 135 -30.80 -33.56 -3.43
C VAL A 135 -31.12 -32.20 -2.83
N ASN A 136 -31.55 -32.17 -1.56
CA ASN A 136 -31.81 -30.91 -0.87
C ASN A 136 -30.52 -30.06 -0.71
N TRP A 137 -30.64 -28.84 -0.17
CA TRP A 137 -29.54 -27.86 -0.12
C TRP A 137 -28.96 -27.49 -1.50
N LYS A 138 -29.82 -27.21 -2.49
CA LYS A 138 -29.42 -26.90 -3.89
C LYS A 138 -28.41 -25.73 -4.03
N ASN A 139 -28.41 -24.79 -3.08
CA ASN A 139 -27.47 -23.66 -3.05
C ASN A 139 -26.16 -23.97 -2.29
N GLY A 140 -25.92 -25.23 -1.92
CA GLY A 140 -24.88 -25.65 -1.00
C GLY A 140 -25.38 -25.78 0.45
N ILE A 141 -24.60 -26.50 1.25
CA ILE A 141 -24.91 -26.90 2.63
C ILE A 141 -24.13 -25.98 3.58
N ASP A 142 -24.86 -25.11 4.29
CA ASP A 142 -24.29 -24.13 5.21
C ASP A 142 -24.50 -24.56 6.67
N PHE A 143 -23.40 -24.85 7.36
CA PHE A 143 -23.39 -25.12 8.81
C PHE A 143 -23.54 -23.83 9.65
N SER A 144 -23.66 -22.66 9.00
CA SER A 144 -23.74 -21.34 9.62
C SER A 144 -22.49 -21.02 10.46
N VAL A 145 -22.64 -20.22 11.52
CA VAL A 145 -21.56 -19.91 12.46
C VAL A 145 -21.60 -20.93 13.61
N VAL A 146 -20.53 -21.72 13.73
CA VAL A 146 -20.36 -22.80 14.71
C VAL A 146 -19.35 -22.35 15.76
N GLN A 147 -19.62 -22.60 17.04
CA GLN A 147 -18.65 -22.28 18.09
C GLN A 147 -17.41 -23.20 18.00
N PRO A 148 -16.20 -22.71 18.33
CA PRO A 148 -14.99 -23.53 18.38
C PRO A 148 -15.19 -24.82 19.18
N GLU A 149 -14.55 -25.90 18.74
CA GLU A 149 -14.57 -27.23 19.40
C GLU A 149 -15.95 -27.91 19.44
N THR A 150 -17.00 -27.26 18.90
CA THR A 150 -18.35 -27.84 18.79
C THR A 150 -18.44 -28.77 17.59
N ILE A 151 -19.06 -29.93 17.78
CA ILE A 151 -19.41 -30.88 16.72
C ILE A 151 -20.84 -30.58 16.27
N VAL A 152 -21.06 -30.42 14.96
CA VAL A 152 -22.39 -30.18 14.38
C VAL A 152 -22.65 -31.21 13.29
N GLU A 153 -23.89 -31.68 13.18
CA GLU A 153 -24.33 -32.63 12.15
C GLU A 153 -25.54 -32.07 11.38
N VAL A 154 -25.53 -32.22 10.05
CA VAL A 154 -26.61 -31.82 9.14
C VAL A 154 -27.04 -33.04 8.32
N GLU A 155 -28.35 -33.24 8.19
CA GLU A 155 -28.92 -34.33 7.40
C GLU A 155 -29.35 -33.82 6.00
N VAL A 156 -28.74 -34.40 4.97
CA VAL A 156 -29.01 -34.16 3.54
C VAL A 156 -29.96 -35.26 3.05
N GLN A 157 -31.09 -34.88 2.48
CA GLN A 157 -32.07 -35.80 1.92
C GLN A 157 -31.88 -35.94 0.41
N VAL A 158 -31.95 -37.19 -0.05
CA VAL A 158 -31.82 -37.62 -1.43
C VAL A 158 -33.12 -38.34 -1.82
N THR A 159 -33.87 -37.73 -2.72
CA THR A 159 -35.20 -38.19 -3.14
C THR A 159 -35.17 -38.60 -4.61
N ASN A 160 -35.72 -39.77 -4.93
CA ASN A 160 -35.89 -40.21 -6.31
C ASN A 160 -37.27 -39.76 -6.84
N LYS A 161 -37.32 -39.22 -8.07
CA LYS A 161 -38.58 -38.78 -8.73
C LYS A 161 -38.91 -39.56 -10.01
N THR A 162 -38.10 -40.56 -10.40
CA THR A 162 -38.43 -41.45 -11.52
C THR A 162 -39.05 -42.75 -11.02
N THR A 163 -39.57 -43.54 -11.95
CA THR A 163 -39.99 -44.94 -11.72
C THR A 163 -38.81 -45.91 -11.58
N ASN A 164 -37.59 -45.47 -11.90
CA ASN A 164 -36.44 -46.34 -12.08
C ASN A 164 -35.71 -46.52 -10.73
N ALA A 165 -35.20 -47.73 -10.48
CA ALA A 165 -34.37 -47.98 -9.31
C ALA A 165 -33.01 -47.27 -9.48
N ILE A 166 -32.63 -46.44 -8.51
CA ILE A 166 -31.36 -45.71 -8.49
C ILE A 166 -30.69 -45.96 -7.14
N ALA A 167 -29.42 -46.37 -7.15
CA ALA A 167 -28.62 -46.62 -5.96
C ALA A 167 -27.60 -45.49 -5.72
N LEU A 168 -27.52 -45.00 -4.48
CA LEU A 168 -26.42 -44.16 -4.02
C LEU A 168 -25.22 -45.06 -3.71
N GLN A 169 -24.35 -45.25 -4.70
CA GLN A 169 -23.17 -46.13 -4.59
C GLN A 169 -22.18 -45.60 -3.54
N SER A 170 -21.96 -44.28 -3.49
CA SER A 170 -21.11 -43.66 -2.47
C SER A 170 -21.49 -42.21 -2.18
N CYS A 171 -21.35 -41.82 -0.92
CA CYS A 171 -21.35 -40.42 -0.46
C CYS A 171 -20.03 -40.13 0.26
N ARG A 172 -19.33 -39.06 -0.13
CA ARG A 172 -18.05 -38.68 0.50
C ARG A 172 -17.80 -37.18 0.44
N ILE A 173 -16.82 -36.71 1.20
CA ILE A 173 -16.26 -35.36 1.03
C ILE A 173 -15.12 -35.45 0.00
N GLY A 174 -15.28 -34.72 -1.09
CA GLY A 174 -14.39 -34.65 -2.25
C GLY A 174 -13.34 -33.57 -2.12
N GLY A 175 -12.29 -33.85 -1.35
CA GLY A 175 -11.17 -32.92 -1.14
C GLY A 175 -10.40 -32.54 -2.40
N ARG A 176 -9.70 -31.41 -2.36
CA ARG A 176 -8.53 -31.15 -3.23
C ARG A 176 -7.34 -31.92 -2.66
N GLY A 177 -6.44 -32.43 -3.52
CA GLY A 177 -5.47 -33.49 -3.18
C GLY A 177 -4.79 -33.39 -1.80
N GLN A 178 -4.97 -34.43 -0.98
CA GLN A 178 -4.37 -34.61 0.37
C GLN A 178 -4.45 -33.40 1.33
N SER A 179 -5.49 -32.56 1.22
CA SER A 179 -5.56 -31.33 2.01
C SER A 179 -5.87 -31.60 3.49
N GLU A 180 -5.39 -30.75 4.41
CA GLU A 180 -5.86 -30.80 5.80
C GLU A 180 -7.35 -30.39 5.95
N GLN A 181 -8.02 -29.88 4.91
CA GLN A 181 -9.45 -29.55 4.98
C GLN A 181 -10.34 -30.80 5.06
N ASP A 182 -9.86 -31.93 4.56
CA ASP A 182 -10.61 -33.19 4.46
C ASP A 182 -10.78 -33.91 5.81
N LYS A 183 -10.16 -33.37 6.87
CA LYS A 183 -10.27 -33.84 8.26
C LYS A 183 -11.46 -33.23 9.02
N PHE A 184 -11.97 -32.07 8.59
CA PHE A 184 -12.99 -31.31 9.34
C PHE A 184 -14.43 -31.66 8.96
N PHE A 185 -14.66 -32.15 7.74
CA PHE A 185 -15.98 -32.61 7.27
C PHE A 185 -15.94 -34.12 7.03
N THR A 186 -16.99 -34.83 7.44
CA THR A 186 -17.19 -36.25 7.11
C THR A 186 -18.63 -36.50 6.68
N ALA A 187 -18.85 -37.40 5.71
CA ALA A 187 -20.18 -37.76 5.21
C ALA A 187 -20.42 -39.27 5.36
N ARG A 188 -21.62 -39.68 5.77
CA ARG A 188 -22.04 -41.09 5.90
C ARG A 188 -23.51 -41.26 5.54
N LEU A 189 -23.85 -42.39 4.91
CA LEU A 189 -25.25 -42.78 4.68
C LEU A 189 -25.89 -43.29 5.99
N LYS A 190 -27.17 -42.94 6.20
CA LYS A 190 -28.01 -43.38 7.33
C LYS A 190 -28.77 -44.65 6.91
N GLY A 191 -28.47 -45.77 7.56
CA GLY A 191 -29.02 -47.10 7.23
C GLY A 191 -28.12 -47.93 6.30
N ARG A 192 -28.47 -49.22 6.11
CA ARG A 192 -27.67 -50.17 5.30
C ARG A 192 -28.01 -50.15 3.80
N SER A 193 -29.29 -49.95 3.43
CA SER A 193 -29.71 -49.99 2.02
C SER A 193 -29.28 -48.76 1.24
N LYS A 194 -28.72 -48.99 0.05
CA LYS A 194 -28.21 -47.96 -0.88
C LYS A 194 -29.25 -47.50 -1.90
N VAL A 195 -30.35 -48.24 -2.07
CA VAL A 195 -31.38 -47.97 -3.10
C VAL A 195 -32.27 -46.80 -2.65
N VAL A 196 -32.46 -45.81 -3.52
CA VAL A 196 -33.32 -44.64 -3.32
C VAL A 196 -34.65 -44.91 -4.02
N HIS A 197 -35.68 -45.28 -3.25
CA HIS A 197 -37.01 -45.58 -3.79
C HIS A 197 -37.82 -44.29 -3.93
N PRO A 198 -38.80 -44.20 -4.85
CA PRO A 198 -39.51 -42.95 -5.14
C PRO A 198 -40.28 -42.37 -3.93
N ASN A 199 -40.71 -43.25 -3.02
CA ASN A 199 -41.46 -42.88 -1.81
C ASN A 199 -40.64 -42.97 -0.51
N ASN A 200 -39.34 -43.30 -0.56
CA ASN A 200 -38.49 -43.47 0.62
C ASN A 200 -37.12 -42.77 0.43
N PRO A 201 -37.00 -41.48 0.80
CA PRO A 201 -35.78 -40.70 0.60
C PRO A 201 -34.65 -41.20 1.51
N ARG A 202 -33.42 -41.22 0.98
CA ARG A 202 -32.23 -41.61 1.74
C ARG A 202 -31.57 -40.39 2.36
N THR A 203 -31.01 -40.58 3.56
CA THR A 203 -30.37 -39.48 4.31
C THR A 203 -28.86 -39.67 4.37
N VAL A 204 -28.11 -38.71 3.84
CA VAL A 204 -26.67 -38.58 4.05
C VAL A 204 -26.44 -37.61 5.19
N ARG A 205 -25.82 -38.07 6.28
CA ARG A 205 -25.42 -37.24 7.41
C ARG A 205 -24.02 -36.68 7.14
N ILE A 206 -23.88 -35.36 7.23
CA ILE A 206 -22.59 -34.67 7.21
C ILE A 206 -22.30 -34.14 8.60
N ARG A 207 -21.10 -34.41 9.11
CA ARG A 207 -20.58 -33.94 10.39
C ARG A 207 -19.42 -32.98 10.16
N PHE A 208 -19.47 -31.83 10.84
CA PHE A 208 -18.39 -30.84 10.90
C PHE A 208 -17.85 -30.71 12.32
N ALA A 209 -16.53 -30.54 12.47
CA ALA A 209 -15.88 -30.18 13.73
C ALA A 209 -14.53 -29.50 13.47
N ALA A 210 -14.28 -28.34 14.09
CA ALA A 210 -13.00 -27.63 14.03
C ALA A 210 -12.80 -26.68 15.24
N SER A 211 -11.54 -26.38 15.57
CA SER A 211 -11.18 -25.56 16.74
C SER A 211 -10.65 -24.15 16.38
N ASP A 212 -10.04 -23.98 15.22
CA ASP A 212 -9.50 -22.68 14.78
C ASP A 212 -10.61 -21.79 14.18
N VAL A 213 -10.54 -20.49 14.46
CA VAL A 213 -11.51 -19.50 13.96
C VAL A 213 -11.30 -19.23 12.48
N GLY A 214 -12.39 -19.15 11.72
CA GLY A 214 -12.39 -18.86 10.29
C GLY A 214 -13.33 -19.74 9.50
N ARG A 215 -13.26 -19.63 8.17
CA ARG A 215 -14.18 -20.26 7.23
C ARG A 215 -13.57 -21.51 6.59
N TYR A 216 -14.40 -22.55 6.51
CA TYR A 216 -14.07 -23.87 5.97
C TYR A 216 -15.02 -24.16 4.81
N GLU A 217 -14.48 -24.60 3.68
CA GLU A 217 -15.24 -25.02 2.49
C GLU A 217 -14.71 -26.37 2.01
N ASN A 218 -15.60 -27.23 1.51
CA ASN A 218 -15.26 -28.48 0.82
C ASN A 218 -16.43 -28.90 -0.10
N THR A 219 -16.33 -30.02 -0.80
CA THR A 219 -17.37 -30.53 -1.71
C THR A 219 -17.94 -31.85 -1.20
N LEU A 220 -19.25 -32.01 -1.14
CA LEU A 220 -19.91 -33.31 -1.04
C LEU A 220 -19.99 -33.91 -2.45
N GLU A 221 -19.55 -35.16 -2.61
CA GLU A 221 -19.67 -35.95 -3.83
C GLU A 221 -20.65 -37.11 -3.58
N LEU A 222 -21.70 -37.21 -4.39
CA LEU A 222 -22.72 -38.26 -4.37
C LEU A 222 -22.74 -38.99 -5.71
N VAL A 223 -22.29 -40.25 -5.73
CA VAL A 223 -22.24 -41.08 -6.95
C VAL A 223 -23.47 -41.98 -6.99
N PHE A 224 -24.24 -41.86 -8.06
CA PHE A 224 -25.47 -42.60 -8.32
C PHE A 224 -25.31 -43.57 -9.48
N VAL A 225 -26.01 -44.70 -9.38
CA VAL A 225 -26.14 -45.70 -10.45
C VAL A 225 -27.62 -45.96 -10.67
N GLU A 226 -28.11 -45.64 -11.87
CA GLU A 226 -29.40 -46.12 -12.36
C GLU A 226 -29.27 -47.60 -12.71
N VAL A 227 -30.22 -48.45 -12.28
CA VAL A 227 -30.09 -49.91 -12.42
C VAL A 227 -30.39 -50.40 -13.83
N SER A 228 -31.28 -49.72 -14.56
CA SER A 228 -31.66 -50.06 -15.94
C SER A 228 -32.19 -48.83 -16.68
N PRO A 229 -31.47 -48.33 -17.72
CA PRO A 229 -30.14 -48.74 -18.16
C PRO A 229 -29.07 -48.47 -17.09
N ARG A 230 -27.97 -49.24 -17.09
CA ARG A 230 -26.86 -49.12 -16.13
C ARG A 230 -26.04 -47.84 -16.38
N ASN A 231 -26.53 -46.71 -15.86
CA ASN A 231 -26.00 -45.37 -16.09
C ASN A 231 -25.45 -44.76 -14.79
N VAL A 232 -24.23 -44.21 -14.83
CA VAL A 232 -23.53 -43.68 -13.66
C VAL A 232 -23.46 -42.16 -13.75
N PHE A 233 -23.94 -41.46 -12.71
CA PHE A 233 -23.89 -40.00 -12.65
C PHE A 233 -23.51 -39.47 -11.27
N LEU A 234 -22.90 -38.30 -11.26
CA LEU A 234 -22.41 -37.61 -10.06
C LEU A 234 -23.25 -36.36 -9.80
N ILE A 235 -23.70 -36.19 -8.56
CA ILE A 235 -24.21 -34.91 -8.06
C ILE A 235 -23.24 -34.39 -7.00
N THR A 236 -22.86 -33.12 -7.10
CA THR A 236 -22.04 -32.42 -6.10
C THR A 236 -22.83 -31.36 -5.35
N ARG A 237 -22.39 -31.05 -4.12
CA ARG A 237 -22.87 -29.91 -3.34
C ARG A 237 -21.69 -29.26 -2.63
N LYS A 238 -21.54 -27.93 -2.73
CA LYS A 238 -20.59 -27.20 -1.86
C LYS A 238 -21.04 -27.33 -0.40
N VAL A 239 -20.11 -27.59 0.50
CA VAL A 239 -20.32 -27.65 1.95
C VAL A 239 -19.45 -26.58 2.61
N PHE A 240 -20.02 -25.77 3.49
CA PHE A 240 -19.27 -24.73 4.18
C PHE A 240 -19.71 -24.50 5.62
N ALA A 241 -18.78 -24.02 6.43
CA ALA A 241 -18.94 -23.73 7.85
C ALA A 241 -18.06 -22.53 8.24
N THR A 242 -18.49 -21.75 9.23
CA THR A 242 -17.67 -20.67 9.80
C THR A 242 -17.48 -20.90 11.29
N VAL A 243 -16.25 -21.13 11.74
CA VAL A 243 -15.95 -21.28 13.18
C VAL A 243 -15.78 -19.90 13.79
N GLY A 244 -16.62 -19.53 14.75
CA GLY A 244 -16.64 -18.21 15.35
C GLY A 244 -17.71 -18.02 16.42
N ASP A 245 -17.93 -16.76 16.80
CA ASP A 245 -18.97 -16.33 17.74
C ASP A 245 -20.22 -15.89 16.94
N PRO A 246 -21.36 -16.61 17.02
CA PRO A 246 -22.54 -16.30 16.21
C PRO A 246 -23.07 -14.88 16.42
N GLU A 247 -23.13 -14.39 17.67
CA GLU A 247 -23.61 -13.04 17.97
C GLU A 247 -22.69 -11.97 17.37
N LEU A 248 -21.38 -12.16 17.48
CA LEU A 248 -20.42 -11.21 16.91
C LEU A 248 -20.44 -11.25 15.37
N HIS A 249 -20.58 -12.42 14.74
CA HIS A 249 -20.74 -12.51 13.29
C HIS A 249 -22.02 -11.78 12.81
N ASP A 250 -23.17 -12.02 13.46
CA ASP A 250 -24.42 -11.37 13.07
C ASP A 250 -24.41 -9.85 13.30
N ARG A 251 -23.67 -9.39 14.31
CA ARG A 251 -23.44 -7.95 14.57
C ARG A 251 -22.39 -7.31 13.66
N LEU A 252 -21.56 -8.11 12.99
CA LEU A 252 -20.52 -7.65 12.07
C LEU A 252 -20.91 -7.78 10.60
N ARG A 253 -21.97 -8.52 10.25
CA ARG A 253 -22.47 -8.68 8.87
C ARG A 253 -22.69 -7.32 8.16
N PRO A 254 -22.51 -7.24 6.83
CA PRO A 254 -22.76 -6.01 6.08
C PRO A 254 -24.25 -5.66 6.07
N GLU A 255 -24.60 -4.37 6.09
CA GLU A 255 -26.00 -3.93 6.09
C GLU A 255 -26.70 -4.25 4.75
N ALA A 256 -25.98 -4.11 3.65
CA ALA A 256 -26.36 -4.58 2.31
C ALA A 256 -25.13 -4.58 1.39
N PRO A 257 -25.17 -5.23 0.21
CA PRO A 257 -24.07 -5.23 -0.75
C PRO A 257 -23.64 -3.83 -1.22
N TYR A 258 -22.33 -3.65 -1.44
CA TYR A 258 -21.77 -2.42 -2.01
C TYR A 258 -22.25 -2.19 -3.46
N THR A 259 -22.73 -0.98 -3.75
CA THR A 259 -23.07 -0.55 -5.12
C THR A 259 -22.20 0.63 -5.54
N ARG A 260 -21.55 0.50 -6.70
CA ARG A 260 -20.64 1.54 -7.21
C ARG A 260 -21.40 2.75 -7.72
N ARG A 261 -21.48 3.79 -6.89
CA ARG A 261 -21.99 5.12 -7.29
C ARG A 261 -21.18 5.67 -8.48
N ARG A 262 -21.91 6.26 -9.43
CA ARG A 262 -21.38 7.28 -10.35
C ARG A 262 -21.92 8.61 -9.85
N GLY A 263 -21.07 9.60 -9.61
CA GLY A 263 -21.53 10.96 -9.31
C GLY A 263 -22.15 11.59 -10.56
N PRO A 264 -23.17 12.47 -10.42
CA PRO A 264 -23.68 13.29 -11.51
C PRO A 264 -22.60 14.28 -11.99
N THR A 265 -22.51 14.51 -13.30
CA THR A 265 -21.61 15.53 -13.86
C THR A 265 -22.29 16.89 -13.80
N LEU A 266 -22.13 17.61 -12.68
CA LEU A 266 -22.65 18.97 -12.54
C LEU A 266 -21.84 19.96 -13.37
N ASN A 267 -22.53 20.78 -14.17
CA ASN A 267 -21.88 21.80 -15.00
C ASN A 267 -21.70 23.09 -14.19
N LEU A 268 -20.45 23.49 -13.95
CA LEU A 268 -20.08 24.64 -13.09
C LEU A 268 -20.23 26.00 -13.79
N THR A 269 -20.94 26.07 -14.91
CA THR A 269 -21.32 27.31 -15.59
C THR A 269 -22.34 28.07 -14.74
N GLY A 270 -22.04 29.32 -14.40
CA GLY A 270 -22.99 30.21 -13.72
C GLY A 270 -22.36 31.18 -12.71
N LYS A 271 -23.19 32.02 -12.10
CA LYS A 271 -22.80 33.03 -11.12
C LYS A 271 -22.47 32.39 -9.77
N ILE A 272 -21.22 32.52 -9.31
CA ILE A 272 -20.81 32.12 -7.96
C ILE A 272 -21.03 33.29 -6.98
N VAL A 273 -21.89 33.10 -5.98
CA VAL A 273 -22.06 33.99 -4.82
C VAL A 273 -21.08 33.55 -3.72
N PRO A 274 -20.08 34.38 -3.36
CA PRO A 274 -19.01 33.99 -2.44
C PRO A 274 -19.47 33.94 -0.98
N SER A 275 -18.75 33.16 -0.17
CA SER A 275 -18.97 33.08 1.27
C SER A 275 -18.51 34.36 1.98
N MET A 276 -19.24 34.75 3.02
CA MET A 276 -18.76 35.73 3.99
C MET A 276 -17.44 35.26 4.60
N ARG A 277 -16.41 36.11 4.60
CA ARG A 277 -15.17 35.81 5.34
C ARG A 277 -15.51 35.71 6.83
N PRO A 278 -14.97 34.70 7.57
CA PRO A 278 -15.22 34.58 8.99
C PRO A 278 -14.88 35.88 9.74
N PRO A 279 -15.71 36.30 10.73
CA PRO A 279 -15.54 37.57 11.43
C PRO A 279 -14.20 37.60 12.17
N GLN A 280 -13.23 38.25 11.53
CA GLN A 280 -11.87 38.47 12.01
C GLN A 280 -11.12 37.18 12.43
N TRP A 281 -10.64 36.47 11.39
CA TRP A 281 -9.22 36.12 11.39
C TRP A 281 -8.39 37.34 11.86
N THR A 282 -7.31 37.11 12.61
CA THR A 282 -6.40 38.18 13.08
C THR A 282 -6.11 39.18 11.96
N LYS A 283 -6.03 40.49 12.29
CA LYS A 283 -5.73 41.60 11.35
C LYS A 283 -4.27 41.50 10.83
N THR A 284 -4.00 40.43 10.10
CA THR A 284 -2.68 40.01 9.67
C THR A 284 -2.40 40.61 8.30
N HIS A 285 -1.48 41.57 8.24
CA HIS A 285 -1.05 42.18 6.98
C HIS A 285 -0.13 41.23 6.21
N TRP A 286 -0.68 40.52 5.23
CA TRP A 286 0.09 39.65 4.35
C TRP A 286 0.92 40.48 3.37
N ALA A 287 2.25 40.42 3.51
CA ALA A 287 3.19 41.09 2.62
C ALA A 287 3.11 40.54 1.18
N GLU A 288 2.83 39.24 1.04
CA GLU A 288 2.66 38.58 -0.25
C GLU A 288 1.33 37.85 -0.35
N LYS A 289 0.58 38.08 -1.44
CA LYS A 289 -0.71 37.45 -1.72
C LYS A 289 -0.52 36.29 -2.69
N LEU A 290 -0.76 35.07 -2.23
CA LEU A 290 -0.62 33.83 -3.00
C LEU A 290 -1.43 33.87 -4.32
N PRO A 291 -0.80 33.83 -5.52
CA PRO A 291 -1.50 33.85 -6.80
C PRO A 291 -2.47 32.66 -7.01
N LYS A 292 -3.35 32.75 -8.01
CA LYS A 292 -4.34 31.68 -8.31
C LYS A 292 -3.69 30.39 -8.83
N TYR A 293 -2.68 30.52 -9.71
CA TYR A 293 -2.06 29.43 -10.47
C TYR A 293 -3.09 28.59 -11.21
N ASP A 294 -3.71 29.14 -12.25
CA ASP A 294 -4.79 28.47 -12.98
C ASP A 294 -4.22 27.47 -14.02
N VAL A 295 -4.83 26.28 -14.08
CA VAL A 295 -4.25 25.12 -14.76
C VAL A 295 -4.33 25.28 -16.29
N PRO A 296 -3.22 25.16 -17.05
CA PRO A 296 -3.26 25.38 -18.50
C PRO A 296 -4.12 24.35 -19.25
N PRO A 297 -5.05 24.77 -20.15
CA PRO A 297 -5.99 23.86 -20.81
C PRO A 297 -5.38 22.69 -21.57
N TYR A 298 -4.21 22.88 -22.21
CA TYR A 298 -3.53 21.81 -22.95
C TYR A 298 -3.09 20.64 -22.05
N VAL A 299 -2.83 20.88 -20.76
CA VAL A 299 -2.55 19.80 -19.80
C VAL A 299 -3.84 19.12 -19.35
N ILE A 300 -4.97 19.84 -19.32
CA ILE A 300 -6.30 19.24 -19.08
C ILE A 300 -6.62 18.24 -20.19
N GLU A 301 -6.42 18.64 -21.45
CA GLU A 301 -6.64 17.74 -22.59
C GLU A 301 -5.65 16.56 -22.59
N ALA A 302 -4.36 16.78 -22.34
CA ALA A 302 -3.36 15.72 -22.30
C ALA A 302 -3.64 14.65 -21.24
N ALA A 303 -4.19 15.06 -20.09
CA ALA A 303 -4.46 14.20 -18.94
C ALA A 303 -5.88 13.58 -18.93
N PHE A 304 -6.91 14.31 -19.35
CA PHE A 304 -8.34 13.94 -19.23
C PHE A 304 -9.14 14.02 -20.54
N GLY A 305 -8.53 14.49 -21.63
CA GLY A 305 -9.17 14.53 -22.95
C GLY A 305 -9.40 13.13 -23.56
N LYS A 306 -9.93 13.10 -24.79
CA LYS A 306 -10.39 11.87 -25.49
C LYS A 306 -9.32 10.77 -25.65
N LYS A 307 -8.04 11.06 -25.40
CA LYS A 307 -6.89 10.13 -25.44
C LYS A 307 -6.29 9.81 -24.06
N ALA A 308 -7.06 9.97 -22.97
CA ALA A 308 -6.62 9.78 -21.58
C ALA A 308 -6.02 8.40 -21.27
N GLY A 309 -6.30 7.35 -22.05
CA GLY A 309 -5.63 6.05 -21.94
C GLY A 309 -4.10 6.15 -22.01
N ASN A 310 -3.57 7.13 -22.76
CA ASN A 310 -2.14 7.40 -22.90
C ASN A 310 -1.67 8.62 -22.07
N ALA A 311 -2.44 9.07 -21.06
CA ALA A 311 -2.17 10.30 -20.31
C ALA A 311 -0.72 10.43 -19.79
N VAL A 312 -0.11 9.34 -19.31
CA VAL A 312 1.31 9.34 -18.88
C VAL A 312 2.24 9.76 -20.02
N GLN A 313 2.02 9.25 -21.24
CA GLN A 313 2.87 9.55 -22.39
C GLN A 313 2.55 10.93 -22.99
N ASN A 314 1.27 11.33 -22.99
CA ASN A 314 0.85 12.68 -23.40
C ASN A 314 1.51 13.75 -22.52
N ILE A 315 1.44 13.60 -21.19
CA ILE A 315 2.06 14.53 -20.24
C ILE A 315 3.59 14.47 -20.31
N ARG A 316 4.21 13.29 -20.52
CA ARG A 316 5.67 13.21 -20.76
C ARG A 316 6.13 14.00 -21.99
N ARG A 317 5.29 14.21 -23.01
CA ARG A 317 5.61 15.09 -24.16
C ARG A 317 5.50 16.58 -23.83
N LEU A 318 4.79 16.93 -22.76
CA LEU A 318 4.69 18.30 -22.20
C LEU A 318 5.76 18.57 -21.12
N MET A 319 6.40 17.53 -20.59
CA MET A 319 7.52 17.64 -19.66
C MET A 319 8.85 17.74 -20.42
N PRO A 320 9.79 18.61 -20.00
CA PRO A 320 11.11 18.66 -20.61
C PRO A 320 11.94 17.42 -20.30
N GLN A 321 12.85 17.06 -21.22
CA GLN A 321 13.67 15.85 -21.14
C GLN A 321 14.70 15.88 -19.99
N VAL A 322 15.07 17.06 -19.50
CA VAL A 322 16.01 17.27 -18.40
C VAL A 322 15.31 18.03 -17.28
N PHE A 323 15.28 17.45 -16.08
CA PHE A 323 14.64 18.03 -14.91
C PHE A 323 15.58 19.03 -14.22
N ASN A 324 15.30 20.32 -14.38
CA ASN A 324 16.10 21.43 -13.84
C ASN A 324 15.20 22.47 -13.13
N THR A 325 15.79 23.52 -12.55
CA THR A 325 15.06 24.56 -11.79
C THR A 325 13.94 25.26 -12.58
N GLN A 326 14.01 25.31 -13.91
CA GLN A 326 13.06 26.04 -14.76
C GLN A 326 11.75 25.28 -15.00
N SER A 327 11.70 23.97 -14.68
CA SER A 327 10.76 23.01 -15.28
C SER A 327 9.55 22.56 -14.41
N TYR A 328 9.24 23.24 -13.31
CA TYR A 328 8.46 22.63 -12.23
C TYR A 328 6.93 22.96 -12.23
N ALA A 329 6.11 21.87 -12.23
CA ALA A 329 4.68 21.70 -11.79
C ALA A 329 3.47 22.06 -12.69
N GLU A 330 2.42 21.20 -12.66
CA GLU A 330 1.15 21.45 -11.91
C GLU A 330 0.31 20.14 -11.62
N TRP A 331 -1.02 20.21 -11.30
CA TRP A 331 -2.04 19.11 -11.07
C TRP A 331 -2.21 18.52 -9.63
N GLN A 332 -3.37 18.07 -9.04
CA GLN A 332 -4.86 17.94 -9.30
C GLN A 332 -5.62 17.61 -7.94
N ASP A 333 -6.92 17.29 -7.66
CA ASP A 333 -8.22 16.93 -8.33
C ASP A 333 -9.47 16.92 -7.36
N LEU A 334 -10.75 16.82 -7.83
CA LEU A 334 -11.92 16.39 -6.99
C LEU A 334 -13.29 15.88 -7.59
N GLN A 335 -13.64 16.05 -8.88
CA GLN A 335 -15.07 16.10 -9.30
C GLN A 335 -16.01 14.91 -8.96
N ALA A 336 -15.51 13.70 -8.76
CA ALA A 336 -16.30 12.45 -8.69
C ALA A 336 -17.27 12.31 -7.48
N TYR A 337 -17.31 13.28 -6.56
CA TYR A 337 -18.10 13.26 -5.33
C TYR A 337 -19.34 14.18 -5.35
N ALA A 338 -19.71 14.73 -6.50
CA ALA A 338 -20.92 15.54 -6.67
C ALA A 338 -22.19 14.82 -6.14
N MET A 339 -23.15 15.60 -5.66
CA MET A 339 -24.46 15.14 -5.19
C MET A 339 -25.56 16.00 -5.80
N THR A 340 -26.73 15.41 -6.06
CA THR A 340 -27.92 16.08 -6.63
C THR A 340 -29.13 15.73 -5.79
N ASP A 341 -30.15 16.59 -5.79
CA ASP A 341 -31.41 16.38 -5.07
C ASP A 341 -31.22 16.06 -3.57
N VAL A 342 -30.48 16.92 -2.85
CA VAL A 342 -30.24 16.76 -1.40
C VAL A 342 -30.80 17.91 -0.58
N GLU A 343 -31.24 17.59 0.63
CA GLU A 343 -31.71 18.56 1.62
C GLU A 343 -30.57 19.10 2.47
N ILE A 344 -30.77 20.31 2.98
CA ILE A 344 -29.84 21.01 3.88
C ILE A 344 -30.66 21.48 5.07
N HIS A 345 -30.22 21.18 6.28
CA HIS A 345 -30.95 21.52 7.50
C HIS A 345 -30.38 22.80 8.11
N ALA A 346 -31.21 23.84 8.28
CA ALA A 346 -30.81 25.08 8.92
C ALA A 346 -30.52 24.88 10.42
N ASP A 347 -29.45 25.52 10.90
CA ASP A 347 -28.89 25.44 12.25
C ASP A 347 -28.27 26.82 12.56
N TYR A 348 -29.10 27.86 12.50
CA TYR A 348 -28.69 29.24 12.27
C TYR A 348 -27.65 29.75 13.30
N PRO A 349 -26.56 30.41 12.88
CA PRO A 349 -26.23 30.92 11.54
C PRO A 349 -25.42 29.93 10.67
N ARG A 350 -25.67 28.62 10.82
CA ARG A 350 -25.04 27.54 10.06
C ARG A 350 -26.09 26.67 9.37
N TYR A 351 -25.60 25.75 8.55
CA TYR A 351 -26.41 24.83 7.75
C TYR A 351 -25.74 23.46 7.74
N ASN A 352 -26.47 22.39 8.02
CA ASN A 352 -25.94 21.04 8.07
C ASN A 352 -26.32 20.25 6.81
N LEU A 353 -25.31 19.75 6.10
CA LEU A 353 -25.43 18.88 4.93
C LEU A 353 -24.93 17.47 5.29
N GLU A 354 -25.74 16.44 5.07
CA GLU A 354 -25.27 15.05 5.17
C GLU A 354 -24.38 14.67 3.98
N VAL A 355 -23.26 14.01 4.24
CA VAL A 355 -22.30 13.55 3.23
C VAL A 355 -21.89 12.11 3.54
N LYS A 356 -22.46 11.17 2.79
CA LYS A 356 -22.22 9.72 2.98
C LYS A 356 -20.84 9.35 2.44
N GLY A 357 -19.96 8.84 3.31
CA GLY A 357 -18.54 8.56 3.01
C GLY A 357 -17.55 9.59 3.58
N LEU A 358 -18.04 10.67 4.21
CA LEU A 358 -17.22 11.74 4.79
C LEU A 358 -16.20 11.23 5.82
N ALA A 359 -16.60 10.33 6.72
CA ALA A 359 -15.72 9.68 7.70
C ALA A 359 -14.49 8.99 7.06
N GLU A 360 -14.61 8.50 5.82
CA GLU A 360 -13.54 7.82 5.08
C GLU A 360 -12.60 8.79 4.35
N GLY A 361 -12.85 10.10 4.41
CA GLY A 361 -12.25 11.09 3.54
C GLY A 361 -12.74 11.00 2.08
N ARG A 362 -14.02 10.65 1.87
CA ARG A 362 -14.62 10.43 0.54
C ARG A 362 -16.00 11.10 0.40
N PRO A 363 -16.08 12.39 0.02
CA PRO A 363 -14.98 13.30 -0.31
C PRO A 363 -14.11 13.68 0.90
N SER A 364 -12.85 14.02 0.63
CA SER A 364 -11.92 14.54 1.63
C SER A 364 -12.21 16.03 1.86
N VAL A 365 -12.99 16.34 2.88
CA VAL A 365 -13.39 17.70 3.24
C VAL A 365 -12.77 18.09 4.58
N LEU A 366 -12.13 19.27 4.62
CA LEU A 366 -11.52 19.84 5.82
C LEU A 366 -12.28 21.10 6.29
N VAL A 367 -12.08 21.47 7.56
CA VAL A 367 -12.56 22.76 8.07
C VAL A 367 -11.87 23.89 7.31
N GLY A 368 -12.66 24.84 6.81
CA GLY A 368 -12.21 25.97 6.00
C GLY A 368 -12.31 25.77 4.49
N ASP A 369 -12.62 24.55 4.01
CA ASP A 369 -12.88 24.23 2.60
C ASP A 369 -14.23 24.81 2.12
N TYR A 370 -14.44 24.77 0.80
CA TYR A 370 -15.62 25.32 0.13
C TYR A 370 -16.40 24.24 -0.62
N ILE A 371 -17.72 24.32 -0.53
CA ILE A 371 -18.68 23.47 -1.22
C ILE A 371 -19.64 24.41 -1.95
N LEU A 372 -19.72 24.31 -3.28
CA LEU A 372 -20.68 25.06 -4.07
C LEU A 372 -22.03 24.36 -4.04
N ILE A 373 -23.08 25.11 -3.76
CA ILE A 373 -24.44 24.59 -3.65
C ILE A 373 -25.37 25.46 -4.51
N SER A 374 -26.18 24.83 -5.36
CA SER A 374 -27.18 25.47 -6.22
C SER A 374 -28.53 24.80 -6.01
N ARG A 375 -29.66 25.47 -6.25
CA ARG A 375 -30.96 24.78 -6.14
C ARG A 375 -31.09 23.74 -7.25
N THR A 376 -31.72 22.60 -6.96
CA THR A 376 -31.96 21.56 -7.98
C THR A 376 -32.97 22.09 -9.01
N GLY A 377 -32.68 21.91 -10.30
CA GLY A 377 -33.43 22.51 -11.41
C GLY A 377 -33.06 23.97 -11.72
N GLU A 378 -32.19 24.62 -10.94
CA GLU A 378 -31.82 26.02 -11.18
C GLU A 378 -30.97 26.16 -12.45
N GLY A 379 -31.53 26.82 -13.46
CA GLY A 379 -30.90 27.06 -14.76
C GLY A 379 -31.48 26.25 -15.92
N ASP A 380 -32.32 25.24 -15.65
CA ASP A 380 -32.98 24.45 -16.70
C ASP A 380 -34.01 25.30 -17.48
N ASP A 381 -34.53 26.37 -16.86
CA ASP A 381 -35.32 27.46 -17.48
C ASP A 381 -34.59 28.25 -18.60
N GLY A 382 -33.31 27.98 -18.88
CA GLY A 382 -32.45 28.80 -19.75
C GLY A 382 -31.91 30.07 -19.09
N LYS A 383 -32.07 30.22 -17.77
CA LYS A 383 -31.45 31.30 -16.95
C LYS A 383 -30.04 30.90 -16.51
N GLU A 384 -29.19 31.87 -16.20
CA GLU A 384 -27.88 31.56 -15.61
C GLU A 384 -28.03 30.98 -14.19
N ARG A 385 -27.40 29.82 -13.95
CA ARG A 385 -27.45 29.09 -12.68
C ARG A 385 -26.69 29.81 -11.56
N THR A 386 -27.28 29.99 -10.39
CA THR A 386 -26.56 30.52 -9.21
C THR A 386 -25.92 29.40 -8.41
N TRP A 387 -24.66 29.59 -8.02
CA TRP A 387 -23.92 28.72 -7.11
C TRP A 387 -23.54 29.49 -5.85
N TYR A 388 -24.01 29.08 -4.69
CA TYR A 388 -23.68 29.67 -3.40
C TYR A 388 -22.48 28.94 -2.79
N GLU A 389 -21.44 29.68 -2.42
CA GLU A 389 -20.26 29.13 -1.76
C GLU A 389 -20.56 28.90 -0.27
N GLY A 390 -20.72 27.62 0.10
CA GLY A 390 -20.85 27.16 1.47
C GLY A 390 -19.50 26.80 2.05
N ARG A 391 -19.11 27.47 3.15
CA ARG A 391 -17.83 27.23 3.80
C ARG A 391 -17.93 26.29 4.98
N VAL A 392 -17.08 25.27 5.00
CA VAL A 392 -17.04 24.24 6.06
C VAL A 392 -16.53 24.83 7.37
N HIS A 393 -17.40 24.90 8.38
CA HIS A 393 -17.07 25.34 9.74
C HIS A 393 -16.76 24.19 10.69
N LYS A 394 -17.45 23.05 10.57
CA LYS A 394 -17.14 21.83 11.32
C LYS A 394 -17.44 20.58 10.49
N VAL A 395 -16.55 19.59 10.57
CA VAL A 395 -16.74 18.26 9.98
C VAL A 395 -17.15 17.31 11.09
N PHE A 396 -18.27 16.60 10.92
CA PHE A 396 -18.70 15.50 11.77
C PHE A 396 -18.55 14.16 11.01
N LEU A 397 -18.94 13.04 11.63
CA LEU A 397 -18.79 11.70 11.02
C LEU A 397 -19.44 11.59 9.63
N ASN A 398 -20.72 11.96 9.51
CA ASN A 398 -21.53 11.81 8.29
C ASN A 398 -22.15 13.14 7.80
N ARG A 399 -21.78 14.29 8.38
CA ARG A 399 -22.32 15.61 7.99
C ARG A 399 -21.27 16.71 8.08
N VAL A 400 -21.39 17.74 7.25
CA VAL A 400 -20.61 18.98 7.34
C VAL A 400 -21.51 20.13 7.77
N SER A 401 -21.01 20.98 8.66
CA SER A 401 -21.63 22.25 9.03
C SER A 401 -21.03 23.35 8.17
N LEU A 402 -21.89 24.05 7.43
CA LEU A 402 -21.57 25.06 6.43
C LEU A 402 -22.04 26.45 6.91
N ARG A 403 -21.37 27.50 6.43
CA ARG A 403 -21.82 28.89 6.51
C ARG A 403 -21.71 29.54 5.13
N PHE A 404 -22.72 30.31 4.76
CA PHE A 404 -22.82 31.00 3.47
C PHE A 404 -22.74 32.52 3.67
N GLY A 405 -22.87 33.30 2.60
CA GLY A 405 -23.23 34.72 2.70
C GLY A 405 -24.70 34.90 3.11
N ASP A 406 -25.07 36.12 3.52
CA ASP A 406 -26.39 36.42 4.10
C ASP A 406 -27.54 36.29 3.07
N ASP A 407 -27.23 36.33 1.77
CA ASP A 407 -28.15 36.08 0.66
C ASP A 407 -28.70 34.63 0.61
N PHE A 408 -28.03 33.67 1.27
CA PHE A 408 -28.38 32.25 1.19
C PHE A 408 -29.41 31.85 2.26
N ASN A 409 -30.60 31.46 1.79
CA ASN A 409 -31.72 31.05 2.63
C ASN A 409 -32.33 29.72 2.15
N VAL A 410 -32.67 28.86 3.12
CA VAL A 410 -33.23 27.51 2.92
C VAL A 410 -34.64 27.45 3.48
N TYR A 411 -35.61 27.04 2.66
CA TYR A 411 -36.97 26.73 3.08
C TYR A 411 -37.16 25.21 3.23
N ARG A 412 -38.10 24.77 4.07
CA ARG A 412 -38.34 23.34 4.32
C ARG A 412 -38.77 22.65 3.02
N GLY A 413 -38.07 21.57 2.65
CA GLY A 413 -38.26 20.86 1.37
C GLY A 413 -37.49 21.42 0.17
N THR A 414 -36.68 22.49 0.34
CA THR A 414 -35.80 22.95 -0.75
C THR A 414 -34.73 21.90 -1.05
N ARG A 415 -34.61 21.50 -2.32
CA ARG A 415 -33.59 20.56 -2.80
C ARG A 415 -32.44 21.29 -3.51
N PHE A 416 -31.24 20.77 -3.31
CA PHE A 416 -30.01 21.36 -3.80
C PHE A 416 -29.10 20.34 -4.49
N ASP A 417 -28.33 20.84 -5.45
CA ASP A 417 -27.20 20.14 -6.05
C ASP A 417 -25.90 20.70 -5.47
N VAL A 418 -24.95 19.81 -5.20
CA VAL A 418 -23.78 20.06 -4.36
C VAL A 418 -22.52 19.61 -5.07
N GLN A 419 -21.60 20.56 -5.28
CA GLN A 419 -20.31 20.35 -5.90
C GLN A 419 -19.17 20.69 -4.92
N PHE A 420 -18.43 19.66 -4.52
CA PHE A 420 -17.23 19.83 -3.68
C PHE A 420 -16.11 20.50 -4.50
N VAL A 421 -15.52 21.58 -3.96
CA VAL A 421 -14.42 22.32 -4.60
C VAL A 421 -13.10 21.99 -3.94
N PHE A 422 -12.07 21.71 -4.75
CA PHE A 422 -10.77 21.35 -4.22
C PHE A 422 -10.07 22.54 -3.60
N ASN A 423 -9.67 22.44 -2.33
CA ASN A 423 -8.88 23.47 -1.66
C ASN A 423 -7.45 23.50 -2.20
N ARG A 424 -7.26 24.26 -3.29
CA ARG A 424 -5.96 24.41 -3.97
C ARG A 424 -4.91 25.16 -3.14
N ILE A 425 -5.16 25.64 -1.91
CA ILE A 425 -4.18 26.45 -1.14
C ILE A 425 -2.85 25.72 -0.95
N SER A 426 -2.87 24.45 -0.52
CA SER A 426 -1.65 23.64 -0.33
C SER A 426 -0.85 23.51 -1.64
N TYR A 427 -1.55 23.31 -2.75
CA TYR A 427 -0.97 23.15 -4.07
C TYR A 427 -0.45 24.48 -4.62
N ARG A 428 -1.19 25.57 -4.45
CA ARG A 428 -0.78 26.94 -4.78
C ARG A 428 0.44 27.37 -3.97
N ARG A 429 0.58 26.99 -2.69
CA ARG A 429 1.81 27.23 -1.89
C ARG A 429 3.01 26.48 -2.48
N MET A 430 2.81 25.23 -2.92
CA MET A 430 3.84 24.50 -3.67
C MET A 430 4.18 25.24 -4.98
N TYR A 431 3.23 25.52 -5.86
CA TYR A 431 3.50 26.15 -7.17
C TYR A 431 4.09 27.56 -7.04
N HIS A 432 3.70 28.30 -6.01
CA HIS A 432 4.32 29.56 -5.65
C HIS A 432 5.80 29.40 -5.34
N ILE A 433 6.19 28.46 -4.47
CA ILE A 433 7.60 28.27 -4.11
C ILE A 433 8.44 27.73 -5.27
N LEU A 434 7.80 27.09 -6.23
CA LEU A 434 8.42 26.56 -7.44
C LEU A 434 8.61 27.63 -8.52
N LYS A 435 7.69 28.60 -8.63
CA LYS A 435 7.84 29.79 -9.49
C LYS A 435 8.66 30.92 -8.85
N ASN A 436 8.94 30.84 -7.54
CA ASN A 436 9.79 31.81 -6.84
C ASN A 436 11.23 31.76 -7.39
N SER A 437 11.75 32.91 -7.83
CA SER A 437 13.04 33.05 -8.56
C SER A 437 14.30 32.81 -7.72
N PHE A 438 14.18 32.67 -6.40
CA PHE A 438 15.31 32.34 -5.53
C PHE A 438 15.62 30.84 -5.61
N ASP A 439 16.49 30.44 -6.55
CA ASP A 439 16.95 29.06 -6.74
C ASP A 439 18.37 28.80 -6.20
N PRO A 440 18.55 28.58 -4.89
CA PRO A 440 19.85 28.29 -4.30
C PRO A 440 20.35 26.90 -4.72
N LYS A 441 21.26 26.84 -5.70
CA LYS A 441 21.86 25.58 -6.20
C LYS A 441 22.34 24.65 -5.09
N ARG A 442 23.03 25.20 -4.07
CA ARG A 442 23.51 24.46 -2.89
C ARG A 442 22.44 23.69 -2.11
N LEU A 443 21.16 24.06 -2.24
CA LEU A 443 20.04 23.35 -1.63
C LEU A 443 19.32 22.49 -2.67
N LEU A 444 19.00 23.04 -3.84
CA LEU A 444 18.18 22.36 -4.83
C LEU A 444 18.91 21.20 -5.51
N PHE A 445 20.15 21.41 -5.92
CA PHE A 445 20.97 20.45 -6.67
C PHE A 445 22.44 20.57 -6.24
N PRO A 446 22.78 20.15 -5.00
CA PRO A 446 24.14 20.26 -4.48
C PRO A 446 25.09 19.26 -5.17
N GLY A 447 26.04 19.77 -5.96
CA GLY A 447 27.23 19.03 -6.39
C GLY A 447 28.45 19.26 -5.49
N PRO A 448 29.56 18.52 -5.70
CA PRO A 448 30.80 18.58 -4.92
C PRO A 448 31.39 19.99 -4.74
N GLU A 449 31.18 20.88 -5.70
CA GLU A 449 31.63 22.27 -5.68
C GLU A 449 31.10 23.08 -4.48
N HIS A 450 30.00 22.64 -3.87
CA HIS A 450 29.39 23.26 -2.69
C HIS A 450 29.95 22.77 -1.35
N LEU A 451 30.86 21.78 -1.34
CA LEU A 451 31.42 21.20 -0.11
C LEU A 451 32.69 21.91 0.38
N ARG A 452 33.13 22.97 -0.31
CA ARG A 452 34.33 23.75 0.03
C ARG A 452 34.23 24.31 1.45
N GLY A 453 35.08 23.82 2.35
CA GLY A 453 35.16 24.24 3.74
C GLY A 453 34.35 23.39 4.72
N VAL A 454 33.46 22.52 4.25
CA VAL A 454 32.84 21.48 5.09
C VAL A 454 33.90 20.42 5.41
N ARG A 455 33.95 19.97 6.67
CA ARG A 455 34.90 18.94 7.14
C ARG A 455 34.18 17.93 8.04
N VAL A 456 34.70 16.72 8.13
CA VAL A 456 34.31 15.77 9.19
C VAL A 456 34.69 16.39 10.55
N PRO A 457 33.80 16.40 11.56
CA PRO A 457 34.15 16.86 12.90
C PRO A 457 35.24 16.01 13.55
N THR A 458 36.06 16.61 14.41
CA THR A 458 37.10 15.89 15.16
C THR A 458 36.50 15.13 16.34
N LEU A 459 37.23 14.12 16.85
CA LEU A 459 36.82 13.40 18.08
C LEU A 459 36.74 14.36 19.27
N ALA A 460 37.71 15.28 19.42
CA ALA A 460 37.67 16.33 20.43
C ALA A 460 36.42 17.22 20.33
N GLN A 461 35.89 17.49 19.13
CA GLN A 461 34.62 18.24 18.98
C GLN A 461 33.40 17.44 19.46
N ARG A 462 33.44 16.10 19.43
CA ARG A 462 32.41 15.22 20.00
C ARG A 462 32.53 15.10 21.51
N GLU A 463 33.75 14.93 22.02
CA GLU A 463 34.06 14.79 23.46
C GLU A 463 33.69 16.03 24.28
N ASN A 464 33.72 17.22 23.66
CA ASN A 464 33.30 18.48 24.29
C ASN A 464 31.77 18.74 24.27
N LEU A 465 30.93 17.78 23.85
CA LEU A 465 29.47 17.95 23.86
C LEU A 465 28.87 17.83 25.27
N VAL A 466 28.35 18.94 25.80
CA VAL A 466 27.62 18.98 27.08
C VAL A 466 26.12 18.72 26.83
N LEU A 467 25.76 17.44 26.76
CA LEU A 467 24.43 16.97 26.33
C LEU A 467 23.26 17.51 27.17
N CYS A 468 22.14 17.77 26.51
CA CYS A 468 20.86 18.12 27.13
C CYS A 468 20.13 16.85 27.59
N ASN A 469 20.12 15.83 26.73
CA ASN A 469 19.57 14.50 27.04
C ASN A 469 20.68 13.46 27.26
N ARG A 470 20.78 12.93 28.49
CA ARG A 470 21.73 11.87 28.84
C ARG A 470 21.41 10.49 28.25
N GLU A 471 20.20 10.28 27.73
CA GLU A 471 19.86 9.05 26.97
C GLU A 471 20.71 8.87 25.70
N LEU A 472 21.48 9.90 25.29
CA LEU A 472 22.35 9.91 24.12
C LEU A 472 23.81 9.54 24.45
N GLU A 473 24.15 9.35 25.72
CA GLU A 473 25.49 8.93 26.16
C GLU A 473 25.79 7.51 25.63
N GLY A 474 26.83 7.37 24.79
CA GLY A 474 27.22 6.09 24.19
C GLY A 474 26.62 5.77 22.81
N ASP A 475 25.90 6.71 22.15
CA ASP A 475 25.47 6.56 20.75
C ASP A 475 26.35 7.41 19.81
N ASP A 476 27.45 6.82 19.33
CA ASP A 476 28.43 7.47 18.44
C ASP A 476 27.85 8.00 17.13
N GLU A 477 26.80 7.37 16.60
CA GLU A 477 26.12 7.80 15.39
C GLU A 477 25.25 9.04 15.64
N GLN A 478 24.50 9.06 16.74
CA GLN A 478 23.70 10.22 17.15
C GLN A 478 24.59 11.38 17.58
N LEU A 479 25.61 11.13 18.41
CA LEU A 479 26.62 12.12 18.80
C LEU A 479 27.39 12.64 17.58
N GLY A 480 27.75 11.76 16.65
CA GLY A 480 28.35 12.14 15.36
C GLY A 480 27.46 13.06 14.53
N ALA A 481 26.16 12.77 14.43
CA ALA A 481 25.19 13.62 13.75
C ALA A 481 25.05 15.00 14.43
N ILE A 482 24.96 15.04 15.76
CA ILE A 482 24.87 16.29 16.55
C ILE A 482 26.15 17.12 16.35
N THR A 483 27.33 16.50 16.51
CA THR A 483 28.63 17.18 16.31
C THR A 483 28.74 17.75 14.90
N ALA A 484 28.31 17.00 13.88
CA ALA A 484 28.34 17.45 12.49
C ALA A 484 27.42 18.65 12.27
N ILE A 485 26.15 18.57 12.69
CA ILE A 485 25.17 19.66 12.55
C ILE A 485 25.67 20.95 13.21
N LEU A 486 26.28 20.86 14.39
CA LEU A 486 26.80 22.03 15.13
C LEU A 486 27.99 22.72 14.45
N HIS A 487 28.79 21.97 13.69
CA HIS A 487 30.01 22.47 13.05
C HIS A 487 29.84 22.72 11.54
N LEU A 488 28.62 22.64 11.00
CA LEU A 488 28.32 23.03 9.61
C LEU A 488 28.63 24.51 9.36
N PRO A 489 29.56 24.86 8.44
CA PRO A 489 29.76 26.25 8.02
C PRO A 489 28.44 26.90 7.59
N PRO A 490 28.17 28.18 7.94
CA PRO A 490 26.95 28.87 7.52
C PRO A 490 26.80 28.86 5.99
N GLY A 491 25.65 28.38 5.51
CA GLY A 491 25.39 28.23 4.09
C GLY A 491 25.89 26.90 3.49
N SER A 492 26.04 25.86 4.30
CA SER A 492 26.39 24.49 3.84
C SER A 492 25.33 23.88 2.90
N VAL A 493 25.65 22.75 2.26
CA VAL A 493 24.63 21.88 1.64
C VAL A 493 23.65 21.35 2.70
N PRO A 494 22.45 20.84 2.33
CA PRO A 494 21.58 20.15 3.28
C PRO A 494 22.31 19.02 4.00
N PHE A 495 22.13 18.89 5.31
CA PHE A 495 22.64 17.75 6.07
C PHE A 495 21.55 16.73 6.32
N VAL A 496 21.85 15.43 6.17
CA VAL A 496 20.89 14.34 6.25
C VAL A 496 21.14 13.45 7.48
N VAL A 497 20.16 13.37 8.38
CA VAL A 497 20.08 12.36 9.43
C VAL A 497 19.20 11.22 8.92
N PHE A 498 19.83 10.25 8.25
CA PHE A 498 19.15 9.02 7.86
C PHE A 498 19.06 8.10 9.08
N GLY A 499 17.86 7.58 9.35
CA GLY A 499 17.65 6.74 10.52
C GLY A 499 16.43 5.84 10.35
N PRO A 500 16.59 4.51 10.41
CA PRO A 500 15.47 3.56 10.40
C PRO A 500 14.48 3.73 11.58
N PRO A 501 13.40 2.93 11.65
CA PRO A 501 12.45 2.96 12.77
C PRO A 501 13.18 2.80 14.11
N GLY A 502 12.76 3.54 15.14
CA GLY A 502 13.31 3.40 16.49
C GLY A 502 14.73 3.95 16.73
N THR A 503 15.41 4.48 15.71
CA THR A 503 16.83 4.93 15.79
C THR A 503 17.03 6.37 16.31
N GLY A 504 16.19 6.87 17.20
CA GLY A 504 16.43 8.15 17.87
C GLY A 504 16.23 9.44 17.06
N LYS A 505 16.26 9.45 15.71
CA LYS A 505 16.16 10.64 14.81
C LYS A 505 15.63 11.96 15.42
N THR A 506 14.36 11.99 15.86
CA THR A 506 13.71 13.20 16.40
C THR A 506 14.36 13.69 17.70
N VAL A 507 14.88 12.79 18.53
CA VAL A 507 15.71 13.10 19.72
C VAL A 507 17.04 13.72 19.27
N THR A 508 17.72 13.11 18.31
CA THR A 508 18.98 13.60 17.73
C THR A 508 18.84 15.00 17.13
N LEU A 509 17.72 15.27 16.41
CA LEU A 509 17.41 16.60 15.91
C LEU A 509 17.10 17.60 17.03
N VAL A 510 16.36 17.20 18.07
CA VAL A 510 16.00 18.08 19.18
C VAL A 510 17.25 18.47 19.98
N GLU A 511 18.12 17.51 20.34
CA GLU A 511 19.40 17.80 20.99
C GLU A 511 20.25 18.76 20.14
N ALA A 512 20.35 18.53 18.82
CA ALA A 512 21.05 19.45 17.92
C ALA A 512 20.43 20.87 17.90
N MET A 513 19.09 20.99 17.96
CA MET A 513 18.43 22.29 18.11
C MET A 513 18.76 22.96 19.44
N GLU A 514 18.71 22.24 20.55
CA GLU A 514 19.05 22.77 21.89
C GLU A 514 20.50 23.23 21.97
N GLN A 515 21.45 22.44 21.44
CA GLN A 515 22.87 22.81 21.38
C GLN A 515 23.10 24.07 20.50
N ILE A 516 22.44 24.18 19.34
CA ILE A 516 22.46 25.39 18.50
C ILE A 516 21.94 26.62 19.27
N LEU A 517 20.88 26.44 20.07
CA LEU A 517 20.26 27.51 20.87
C LEU A 517 21.10 27.91 22.09
N LYS A 518 21.89 26.98 22.66
CA LYS A 518 22.86 27.24 23.73
C LYS A 518 24.11 27.94 23.20
N ALA A 519 24.61 27.52 22.04
CA ALA A 519 25.86 28.04 21.46
C ALA A 519 25.81 29.52 21.05
N ASN A 520 24.63 30.05 20.69
CA ASN A 520 24.47 31.48 20.37
C ASN A 520 23.02 31.93 20.60
N SER A 521 22.80 32.97 21.42
CA SER A 521 21.49 33.57 21.68
C SER A 521 20.77 34.04 20.41
N ASN A 522 21.52 34.53 19.42
CA ASN A 522 20.99 35.01 18.15
C ASN A 522 20.54 33.90 17.20
N ASN A 523 20.84 32.62 17.47
CA ASN A 523 20.35 31.52 16.65
C ASN A 523 18.82 31.42 16.74
N LYS A 524 18.19 31.31 15.57
CA LYS A 524 16.74 31.13 15.38
C LYS A 524 16.48 29.95 14.45
N ILE A 525 15.52 29.12 14.82
CA ILE A 525 15.25 27.82 14.19
C ILE A 525 13.82 27.77 13.66
N LEU A 526 13.66 27.35 12.40
CA LEU A 526 12.38 26.90 11.85
C LEU A 526 12.38 25.37 11.79
N ALA A 527 11.61 24.72 12.67
CA ALA A 527 11.40 23.28 12.65
C ALA A 527 10.10 22.94 11.89
N CYS A 528 10.17 21.96 11.00
CA CYS A 528 9.07 21.52 10.15
C CYS A 528 8.91 20.00 10.19
N ALA A 529 7.71 19.52 9.88
CA ALA A 529 7.48 18.15 9.44
C ALA A 529 6.33 18.10 8.41
N PRO A 530 6.23 17.09 7.53
CA PRO A 530 5.11 16.97 6.60
C PRO A 530 3.76 16.74 7.30
N ASN A 531 3.76 16.06 8.45
CA ASN A 531 2.56 15.74 9.22
C ASN A 531 2.50 16.52 10.57
N ASN A 532 1.30 16.71 11.12
CA ASN A 532 1.13 17.46 12.37
C ASN A 532 1.69 16.72 13.60
N SER A 533 1.66 15.40 13.64
CA SER A 533 2.05 14.61 14.82
C SER A 533 3.56 14.70 15.10
N ALA A 534 4.39 14.67 14.05
CA ALA A 534 5.84 14.88 14.17
C ALA A 534 6.18 16.33 14.56
N ALA A 535 5.51 17.33 13.99
CA ALA A 535 5.67 18.72 14.40
C ALA A 535 5.24 18.95 15.87
N ASP A 536 4.18 18.30 16.33
CA ASP A 536 3.76 18.33 17.73
C ASP A 536 4.76 17.62 18.66
N LEU A 537 5.37 16.50 18.23
CA LEU A 537 6.40 15.79 18.98
C LEU A 537 7.66 16.63 19.19
N ILE A 538 8.07 17.40 18.18
CA ILE A 538 9.18 18.36 18.30
C ILE A 538 8.85 19.42 19.37
N THR A 539 7.64 20.00 19.35
CA THR A 539 7.21 20.94 20.39
C THR A 539 7.11 20.29 21.77
N GLN A 540 6.68 19.02 21.88
CA GLN A 540 6.62 18.30 23.17
C GLN A 540 8.00 18.12 23.79
N LYS A 541 9.03 17.77 23.02
CA LYS A 541 10.39 17.59 23.57
C LYS A 541 11.05 18.93 23.94
N LEU A 542 10.88 19.95 23.11
CA LEU A 542 11.42 21.29 23.38
C LEU A 542 10.61 22.09 24.43
N MET A 543 9.46 21.60 24.91
CA MET A 543 8.50 22.40 25.71
C MET A 543 9.07 23.02 26.99
N HIS A 544 10.21 22.51 27.48
CA HIS A 544 10.92 23.02 28.65
C HIS A 544 11.51 24.42 28.44
N LEU A 545 11.77 24.85 27.19
CA LEU A 545 12.23 26.22 26.88
C LEU A 545 11.15 27.29 27.13
N GLY A 546 9.89 26.88 27.28
CA GLY A 546 8.77 27.77 27.59
C GLY A 546 8.13 28.49 26.39
N PRO A 547 6.95 29.10 26.59
CA PRO A 547 6.13 29.66 25.52
C PRO A 547 6.60 31.04 25.02
N SER A 548 7.63 31.65 25.62
CA SER A 548 8.32 32.82 25.06
C SER A 548 9.28 32.45 23.94
N GLU A 549 9.94 31.29 24.06
CA GLU A 549 10.97 30.84 23.13
C GLU A 549 10.41 30.09 21.93
N ILE A 550 9.28 29.38 22.11
CA ILE A 550 8.73 28.45 21.11
C ILE A 550 7.32 28.84 20.68
N PHE A 551 7.09 28.92 19.36
CA PHE A 551 5.76 29.03 18.77
C PHE A 551 5.42 27.84 17.85
N ARG A 552 4.33 27.13 18.15
CA ARG A 552 3.79 26.02 17.35
C ARG A 552 2.73 26.54 16.37
N LEU A 553 3.21 26.97 15.20
CA LEU A 553 2.45 27.49 14.06
C LEU A 553 1.61 26.38 13.40
N ASN A 554 0.33 26.35 13.74
CA ASN A 554 -0.66 25.41 13.20
C ASN A 554 -1.35 25.94 11.93
N SER A 555 -1.99 25.05 11.18
CA SER A 555 -2.91 25.46 10.10
C SER A 555 -4.24 25.95 10.70
N ILE A 556 -4.81 27.02 10.13
CA ILE A 556 -6.17 27.50 10.46
C ILE A 556 -7.26 26.43 10.23
N THR A 557 -6.95 25.41 9.41
CA THR A 557 -7.84 24.29 9.07
C THR A 557 -7.73 23.10 10.04
N ARG A 558 -6.81 23.15 11.01
CA ARG A 558 -6.60 22.07 11.98
C ARG A 558 -7.65 22.16 13.10
N ASN A 559 -8.26 21.03 13.46
CA ASN A 559 -9.18 20.95 14.60
C ASN A 559 -8.45 21.27 15.93
N VAL A 560 -8.99 22.22 16.70
CA VAL A 560 -8.50 22.65 18.02
C VAL A 560 -8.96 21.72 19.16
N GLU A 561 -9.99 20.91 18.92
CA GLU A 561 -10.46 19.86 19.85
C GLU A 561 -9.49 18.66 19.89
N GLU A 562 -8.88 18.32 18.76
CA GLU A 562 -7.87 17.25 18.60
C GLU A 562 -6.45 17.66 19.01
N TYR A 563 -6.21 18.94 19.33
CA TYR A 563 -4.86 19.44 19.65
C TYR A 563 -4.48 19.16 21.11
N PRO A 564 -3.30 18.56 21.41
CA PRO A 564 -2.92 18.19 22.76
C PRO A 564 -3.03 19.33 23.77
N LYS A 565 -3.75 19.10 24.87
CA LYS A 565 -4.02 20.12 25.90
C LYS A 565 -2.74 20.78 26.45
N THR A 566 -1.67 20.01 26.63
CA THR A 566 -0.35 20.49 27.05
C THR A 566 0.27 21.50 26.09
N LEU A 567 0.04 21.34 24.78
CA LEU A 567 0.60 22.16 23.71
C LEU A 567 -0.20 23.44 23.42
N LYS A 568 -1.38 23.63 24.03
CA LYS A 568 -2.21 24.83 23.81
C LYS A 568 -1.48 26.13 24.17
N ARG A 569 -0.61 26.13 25.18
CA ARG A 569 0.20 27.29 25.58
C ARG A 569 1.24 27.77 24.55
N PHE A 570 1.55 26.94 23.54
CA PHE A 570 2.56 27.25 22.51
C PHE A 570 1.93 27.69 21.17
N ALA A 571 0.60 27.76 21.06
CA ALA A 571 -0.08 28.11 19.82
C ALA A 571 -1.10 29.23 20.06
N LEU A 572 -1.17 30.18 19.11
CA LEU A 572 -2.19 31.22 19.15
C LEU A 572 -3.53 30.66 18.67
N ILE A 573 -4.58 30.84 19.47
CA ILE A 573 -5.97 30.52 19.16
C ILE A 573 -6.77 31.79 19.40
N ASN A 574 -7.65 32.19 18.47
CA ASN A 574 -8.46 33.40 18.60
C ASN A 574 -9.86 33.10 19.19
N ASP A 575 -10.65 34.16 19.37
CA ASP A 575 -12.00 34.12 19.96
C ASP A 575 -12.99 33.24 19.15
N ASN A 576 -12.71 33.05 17.86
CA ASN A 576 -13.44 32.14 16.97
C ASN A 576 -13.06 30.65 17.15
N THR A 577 -12.27 30.32 18.19
CA THR A 577 -11.72 28.99 18.53
C THR A 577 -10.94 28.29 17.42
N VAL A 578 -10.36 29.06 16.49
CA VAL A 578 -9.45 28.56 15.44
C VAL A 578 -8.01 29.00 15.70
N PHE A 579 -7.04 28.24 15.18
CA PHE A 579 -5.64 28.65 15.19
C PHE A 579 -5.45 29.96 14.41
N ALA A 580 -4.68 30.87 14.99
CA ALA A 580 -4.33 32.16 14.42
C ALA A 580 -2.82 32.31 14.29
N VAL A 581 -2.38 33.39 13.64
CA VAL A 581 -0.97 33.69 13.40
C VAL A 581 -0.67 35.07 14.01
N PRO A 582 0.36 35.21 14.85
CA PRO A 582 0.72 36.49 15.45
C PRO A 582 1.26 37.49 14.40
N PRO A 583 1.31 38.79 14.72
CA PRO A 583 1.98 39.80 13.88
C PRO A 583 3.44 39.42 13.57
N PRO A 584 4.02 39.91 12.45
CA PRO A 584 5.40 39.56 12.07
C PRO A 584 6.44 39.97 13.11
N GLU A 585 6.21 41.05 13.85
CA GLU A 585 7.08 41.55 14.92
C GLU A 585 7.13 40.56 16.09
N GLU A 586 5.97 40.04 16.49
CA GLU A 586 5.85 39.03 17.55
C GLU A 586 6.37 37.67 17.08
N LEU A 587 6.06 37.25 15.85
CA LEU A 587 6.57 36.00 15.28
C LEU A 587 8.10 36.01 15.18
N ALA A 588 8.70 37.17 14.94
CA ALA A 588 10.16 37.35 14.88
C ALA A 588 10.85 37.29 16.25
N LYS A 589 10.14 37.39 17.38
CA LYS A 589 10.74 37.29 18.74
C LYS A 589 11.15 35.87 19.09
N TYR A 590 10.28 34.89 18.84
CA TYR A 590 10.52 33.47 19.15
C TYR A 590 11.86 32.96 18.63
N ARG A 591 12.53 32.09 19.39
CA ARG A 591 13.78 31.43 18.97
C ARG A 591 13.53 30.16 18.18
N VAL A 592 12.40 29.48 18.40
CA VAL A 592 11.97 28.31 17.63
C VAL A 592 10.55 28.50 17.12
N VAL A 593 10.34 28.40 15.80
CA VAL A 593 9.01 28.25 15.21
C VAL A 593 8.87 26.81 14.73
N VAL A 594 7.86 26.10 15.24
CA VAL A 594 7.56 24.70 14.88
C VAL A 594 6.29 24.65 14.03
N SER A 595 6.33 24.02 12.86
CA SER A 595 5.23 24.07 11.89
C SER A 595 5.09 22.78 11.08
N THR A 596 4.03 22.67 10.27
CA THR A 596 4.05 21.72 9.13
C THR A 596 4.75 22.36 7.94
N CYS A 597 5.39 21.60 7.05
CA CYS A 597 6.14 22.16 5.91
C CYS A 597 5.31 23.18 5.09
N LEU A 598 4.05 22.86 4.78
CA LEU A 598 3.14 23.78 4.09
C LEU A 598 2.84 25.07 4.86
N SER A 599 2.97 25.08 6.19
CA SER A 599 2.83 26.27 7.06
C SER A 599 4.15 26.98 7.32
N GLY A 600 5.30 26.32 7.18
CA GLY A 600 6.63 26.92 7.32
C GLY A 600 6.96 28.00 6.28
N GLY A 601 6.13 28.16 5.25
CA GLY A 601 6.17 29.31 4.31
C GLY A 601 5.44 30.57 4.81
N ILE A 602 4.57 30.46 5.82
CA ILE A 602 3.81 31.60 6.38
C ILE A 602 4.73 32.72 6.89
N PRO A 603 5.83 32.46 7.63
CA PRO A 603 6.77 33.50 8.05
C PRO A 603 7.20 34.44 6.91
N ALA A 604 7.57 33.89 5.75
CA ALA A 604 7.94 34.68 4.58
C ALA A 604 6.75 35.49 4.03
N SER A 605 5.55 34.90 3.95
CA SER A 605 4.34 35.61 3.49
C SER A 605 3.86 36.73 4.42
N LEU A 606 4.32 36.76 5.69
CA LEU A 606 4.13 37.89 6.62
C LEU A 606 5.20 38.98 6.46
N GLY A 607 6.27 38.73 5.68
CA GLY A 607 7.38 39.67 5.47
C GLY A 607 8.63 39.41 6.30
N LEU A 608 8.75 38.28 7.01
CA LEU A 608 10.04 37.91 7.64
C LEU A 608 11.08 37.67 6.53
N LYS A 609 12.24 38.32 6.66
CA LYS A 609 13.28 38.31 5.63
C LYS A 609 13.95 36.94 5.49
N ARG A 610 14.41 36.63 4.28
CA ARG A 610 15.29 35.47 4.02
C ARG A 610 16.52 35.53 4.94
N GLY A 611 16.88 34.41 5.54
CA GLY A 611 17.97 34.32 6.52
C GLY A 611 17.56 34.66 7.96
N HIS A 612 16.31 35.02 8.24
CA HIS A 612 15.83 35.25 9.62
C HIS A 612 16.01 34.01 10.52
N PHE A 613 15.84 32.81 9.97
CA PHE A 613 16.24 31.58 10.63
C PHE A 613 17.65 31.18 10.19
N SER A 614 18.55 31.02 11.17
CA SER A 614 19.89 30.50 10.93
C SER A 614 19.87 29.02 10.53
N HIS A 615 18.87 28.28 11.03
CA HIS A 615 18.70 26.86 10.74
C HIS A 615 17.25 26.52 10.37
N VAL A 616 17.07 25.67 9.36
CA VAL A 616 15.78 25.05 9.01
C VAL A 616 15.90 23.54 9.18
N PHE A 617 15.13 22.97 10.12
CA PHE A 617 15.07 21.53 10.38
C PHE A 617 13.79 20.94 9.79
N ILE A 618 13.87 19.77 9.16
CA ILE A 618 12.70 19.05 8.66
C ILE A 618 12.77 17.57 9.08
N ASP A 619 11.93 17.18 10.04
CA ASP A 619 11.78 15.78 10.42
C ASP A 619 10.75 15.06 9.54
N GLU A 620 10.86 13.73 9.45
CA GLU A 620 10.06 12.87 8.57
C GLU A 620 10.04 13.35 7.10
N ALA A 621 11.12 13.97 6.63
CA ALA A 621 11.26 14.57 5.30
C ALA A 621 11.08 13.56 4.14
N GLY A 622 11.20 12.25 4.43
CA GLY A 622 10.89 11.17 3.49
C GLY A 622 9.40 11.07 3.13
N GLN A 623 8.50 11.51 4.01
CA GLN A 623 7.04 11.45 3.83
C GLN A 623 6.48 12.62 3.02
N GLY A 624 7.20 13.74 2.95
CA GLY A 624 6.76 14.96 2.26
C GLY A 624 7.08 14.91 0.77
N LYS A 625 6.16 15.37 -0.09
CA LYS A 625 6.45 15.55 -1.52
C LYS A 625 7.58 16.57 -1.64
N GLU A 626 8.47 16.42 -2.62
CA GLU A 626 9.56 17.40 -2.82
C GLU A 626 9.11 18.88 -2.79
N PRO A 627 8.04 19.32 -3.48
CA PRO A 627 7.69 20.73 -3.50
C PRO A 627 7.00 21.20 -2.21
N GLU A 628 6.50 20.27 -1.39
CA GLU A 628 5.93 20.49 -0.05
C GLU A 628 7.05 20.67 0.99
N VAL A 629 8.12 19.85 0.90
CA VAL A 629 9.35 20.01 1.68
C VAL A 629 10.14 21.27 1.26
N MET A 630 10.02 21.71 0.02
CA MET A 630 10.61 22.97 -0.46
C MET A 630 9.91 24.24 0.04
N VAL A 631 8.66 24.19 0.52
CA VAL A 631 7.94 25.39 1.02
C VAL A 631 8.72 26.13 2.12
N PRO A 632 9.18 25.52 3.23
CA PRO A 632 9.99 26.23 4.22
C PRO A 632 11.39 26.59 3.68
N ILE A 633 12.01 25.71 2.89
CA ILE A 633 13.38 25.89 2.38
C ILE A 633 13.46 27.11 1.44
N LYS A 634 12.77 27.05 0.30
CA LYS A 634 12.81 28.12 -0.72
C LYS A 634 12.11 29.41 -0.27
N SER A 635 11.35 29.44 0.83
CA SER A 635 10.69 30.67 1.31
C SER A 635 11.57 31.53 2.21
N ILE A 636 12.23 30.93 3.21
CA ILE A 636 12.89 31.68 4.28
C ILE A 636 14.40 31.44 4.39
N ALA A 637 14.96 30.41 3.75
CA ALA A 637 16.42 30.22 3.76
C ALA A 637 17.11 31.39 3.04
N GLY A 638 18.16 31.92 3.69
CA GLY A 638 19.06 32.93 3.14
C GLY A 638 20.31 32.30 2.52
N LYS A 639 21.31 33.15 2.22
CA LYS A 639 22.62 32.68 1.76
C LYS A 639 23.27 31.74 2.78
N ASP A 640 23.23 32.13 4.05
CA ASP A 640 24.02 31.51 5.12
C ASP A 640 23.18 30.57 6.04
N THR A 641 21.90 30.35 5.73
CA THR A 641 21.01 29.42 6.45
C THR A 641 21.41 27.95 6.20
N ASN A 642 21.61 27.19 7.26
CA ASN A 642 21.84 25.74 7.20
C ASN A 642 20.49 24.98 7.19
N VAL A 643 20.44 23.84 6.48
CA VAL A 643 19.22 23.03 6.33
C VAL A 643 19.52 21.60 6.77
N ILE A 644 18.72 21.07 7.70
CA ILE A 644 18.88 19.72 8.25
C ILE A 644 17.60 18.93 7.95
N LEU A 645 17.76 17.70 7.44
CA LEU A 645 16.67 16.81 7.07
C LEU A 645 16.82 15.49 7.82
N ALA A 646 15.78 15.03 8.51
CA ALA A 646 15.73 13.68 9.06
C ALA A 646 14.64 12.84 8.37
N GLY A 647 14.86 11.54 8.27
CA GLY A 647 13.87 10.62 7.74
C GLY A 647 14.43 9.26 7.37
N ASP A 648 13.63 8.52 6.62
CA ASP A 648 13.96 7.19 6.13
C ASP A 648 13.39 7.01 4.71
N ASN A 649 14.21 6.59 3.77
CA ASN A 649 13.81 6.34 2.38
C ASN A 649 13.18 4.96 2.16
N GLN A 650 13.23 4.04 3.13
CA GLN A 650 12.59 2.70 3.16
C GLN A 650 11.24 2.67 3.91
N GLN A 651 10.84 3.78 4.54
CA GLN A 651 9.50 3.96 5.14
C GLN A 651 8.54 4.69 4.18
N LEU A 652 7.37 5.11 4.70
CA LEU A 652 6.29 5.74 3.93
C LEU A 652 6.82 6.91 3.09
N GLY A 653 6.70 6.78 1.77
CA GLY A 653 6.91 7.88 0.83
C GLY A 653 5.68 8.79 0.70
N PRO A 654 5.76 9.84 -0.12
CA PRO A 654 4.70 10.82 -0.29
C PRO A 654 3.39 10.22 -0.82
N ILE A 655 2.28 10.60 -0.18
CA ILE A 655 0.93 10.22 -0.62
C ILE A 655 0.57 10.99 -1.89
N VAL A 656 0.41 10.24 -3.00
CA VAL A 656 0.04 10.76 -4.32
C VAL A 656 -1.11 9.93 -4.86
N HIS A 657 -2.30 10.53 -4.98
CA HIS A 657 -3.52 9.84 -5.42
C HIS A 657 -3.56 9.61 -6.94
N SER A 658 -3.06 10.57 -7.73
CA SER A 658 -2.97 10.41 -9.18
C SER A 658 -1.88 9.39 -9.54
N ARG A 659 -2.28 8.22 -10.06
CA ARG A 659 -1.36 7.20 -10.60
C ARG A 659 -0.40 7.80 -11.62
N THR A 660 -0.93 8.68 -12.47
CA THR A 660 -0.17 9.42 -13.48
C THR A 660 0.93 10.27 -12.84
N ALA A 661 0.60 11.16 -11.90
CA ALA A 661 1.62 11.97 -11.21
C ALA A 661 2.65 11.11 -10.43
N GLY A 662 2.22 9.97 -9.87
CA GLY A 662 3.13 9.00 -9.25
C GLY A 662 4.12 8.37 -10.23
N MET A 663 3.68 8.04 -11.45
CA MET A 663 4.52 7.51 -12.56
C MET A 663 5.37 8.59 -13.26
N LEU A 664 5.17 9.86 -12.90
CA LEU A 664 5.95 11.03 -13.34
C LEU A 664 6.89 11.56 -12.24
N GLY A 665 7.10 10.79 -11.16
CA GLY A 665 8.13 11.06 -10.16
C GLY A 665 7.66 11.74 -8.88
N LEU A 666 6.40 12.18 -8.76
CA LEU A 666 5.90 12.88 -7.55
C LEU A 666 5.88 12.00 -6.28
N LYS A 667 6.09 10.68 -6.43
CA LYS A 667 6.34 9.72 -5.33
C LYS A 667 7.79 9.76 -4.80
N ARG A 668 8.72 10.50 -5.43
CA ARG A 668 10.06 10.75 -4.88
C ARG A 668 9.99 11.93 -3.93
N SER A 669 10.38 11.73 -2.68
CA SER A 669 10.60 12.83 -1.73
C SER A 669 11.98 13.45 -1.96
N TYR A 670 12.14 14.71 -1.52
CA TYR A 670 13.41 15.44 -1.62
C TYR A 670 14.57 14.69 -0.95
N LEU A 671 14.32 14.09 0.23
CA LEU A 671 15.26 13.20 0.92
C LEU A 671 15.72 12.03 0.03
N ALA A 672 14.78 11.35 -0.63
CA ALA A 672 15.07 10.27 -1.58
C ALA A 672 15.61 10.74 -2.95
N ARG A 673 15.76 12.06 -3.15
CA ARG A 673 16.56 12.63 -4.24
C ARG A 673 17.99 12.91 -3.80
N LEU A 674 18.19 13.54 -2.64
CA LEU A 674 19.52 13.80 -2.08
C LEU A 674 20.30 12.51 -1.79
N MET A 675 19.69 11.53 -1.11
CA MET A 675 20.31 10.22 -0.79
C MET A 675 20.67 9.35 -2.02
N ALA A 676 20.46 9.86 -3.23
CA ALA A 676 20.83 9.21 -4.49
C ALA A 676 21.61 10.20 -5.40
N MET A 677 22.29 11.16 -4.78
CA MET A 677 23.33 12.00 -5.36
C MET A 677 24.66 11.62 -4.70
N ASP A 678 25.72 11.55 -5.50
CA ASP A 678 27.05 11.05 -5.15
C ASP A 678 27.57 11.57 -3.79
N ILE A 679 27.41 12.87 -3.52
CA ILE A 679 27.88 13.51 -2.29
C ILE A 679 27.13 13.11 -1.01
N TYR A 680 26.06 12.32 -1.10
CA TYR A 680 25.34 11.71 0.03
C TYR A 680 25.47 10.18 0.03
N ASN A 681 26.42 9.61 -0.71
CA ASN A 681 26.63 8.18 -0.67
C ASN A 681 27.10 7.74 0.73
N ILE A 682 26.52 6.64 1.22
CA ILE A 682 26.77 6.03 2.54
C ILE A 682 27.39 4.63 2.43
N GLU A 683 27.73 4.21 1.21
CA GLU A 683 28.34 2.91 0.94
C GLU A 683 29.83 2.87 1.32
N GLU A 684 30.30 1.70 1.70
CA GLU A 684 31.61 1.52 2.31
C GLU A 684 32.69 1.46 1.22
N GLY A 685 33.83 2.12 1.49
CA GLY A 685 34.85 2.37 0.47
C GLY A 685 34.55 3.52 -0.50
N TYR A 686 33.43 4.24 -0.36
CA TYR A 686 33.16 5.41 -1.20
C TYR A 686 34.09 6.59 -0.88
N MET A 687 35.14 6.75 -1.69
CA MET A 687 36.19 7.79 -1.57
C MET A 687 35.84 9.11 -2.28
N GLY A 688 34.56 9.37 -2.58
CA GLY A 688 34.15 10.59 -3.26
C GLY A 688 34.18 11.85 -2.37
N PRO A 689 34.00 13.04 -2.96
CA PRO A 689 34.21 14.33 -2.27
C PRO A 689 33.18 14.69 -1.18
N GLY A 690 32.23 13.80 -0.85
CA GLY A 690 31.27 13.95 0.25
C GLY A 690 30.62 12.60 0.60
N GLY A 691 30.13 12.44 1.84
CA GLY A 691 29.56 11.18 2.32
C GLY A 691 29.34 11.14 3.84
N ARG A 692 29.51 9.95 4.44
CA ARG A 692 29.35 9.71 5.89
C ARG A 692 30.07 10.78 6.73
N SER A 693 29.34 11.36 7.70
CA SER A 693 29.82 12.39 8.64
C SER A 693 30.22 13.74 8.03
N VAL A 694 29.99 13.98 6.74
CA VAL A 694 30.15 15.29 6.07
C VAL A 694 28.80 15.88 5.67
N THR A 695 28.00 15.08 4.98
CA THR A 695 26.70 15.49 4.39
C THR A 695 25.54 14.62 4.92
N ILE A 696 25.85 13.43 5.41
CA ILE A 696 24.89 12.43 5.86
C ILE A 696 25.46 11.60 7.01
N VAL A 697 24.61 11.26 7.98
CA VAL A 697 24.89 10.23 9.00
C VAL A 697 23.75 9.22 9.01
N LYS A 698 24.09 7.93 9.14
CA LYS A 698 23.15 6.82 9.32
C LYS A 698 23.13 6.44 10.80
N LEU A 699 21.96 6.50 11.43
CA LEU A 699 21.74 6.01 12.80
C LEU A 699 21.41 4.51 12.74
N VAL A 700 22.11 3.68 13.53
CA VAL A 700 21.97 2.20 13.48
C VAL A 700 21.43 1.56 14.75
N LYS A 701 21.56 2.21 15.91
CA LYS A 701 21.07 1.69 17.20
C LYS A 701 19.55 1.89 17.30
N ASN A 702 18.78 0.82 17.42
CA ASN A 702 17.32 0.82 17.54
C ASN A 702 16.92 0.69 19.02
N PHE A 703 16.30 1.74 19.57
CA PHE A 703 15.88 1.80 20.98
C PHE A 703 14.42 1.41 21.19
N ARG A 704 13.77 0.79 20.19
CA ARG A 704 12.32 0.54 20.19
C ARG A 704 11.95 -0.92 20.36
N SER A 705 12.53 -1.81 19.56
CA SER A 705 11.91 -3.08 19.19
C SER A 705 12.71 -4.29 19.65
N HIS A 706 12.01 -5.35 20.07
CA HIS A 706 12.60 -6.64 20.41
C HIS A 706 13.45 -7.20 19.25
N PRO A 707 14.61 -7.86 19.51
CA PRO A 707 15.51 -8.34 18.45
C PRO A 707 14.83 -9.15 17.35
N THR A 708 13.93 -10.09 17.69
CA THR A 708 13.21 -10.92 16.71
C THR A 708 12.25 -10.13 15.82
N ILE A 709 11.68 -9.03 16.33
CA ILE A 709 10.81 -8.13 15.55
C ILE A 709 11.67 -7.29 14.59
N LEU A 710 12.88 -6.94 15.01
CA LEU A 710 13.81 -6.14 14.23
C LEU A 710 14.56 -6.93 13.16
N GLN A 711 14.82 -8.23 13.38
CA GLN A 711 15.66 -9.08 12.53
C GLN A 711 15.24 -9.05 11.05
N TYR A 712 14.03 -9.54 10.73
CA TYR A 712 13.58 -9.63 9.34
C TYR A 712 13.56 -8.27 8.59
N PRO A 713 13.03 -7.16 9.15
CA PRO A 713 13.13 -5.86 8.48
C PRO A 713 14.57 -5.34 8.40
N ASN A 714 15.45 -5.67 9.35
CA ASN A 714 16.87 -5.30 9.28
C ASN A 714 17.57 -5.97 8.09
N GLU A 715 17.40 -7.29 7.95
CA GLU A 715 17.89 -8.08 6.82
C GLU A 715 17.36 -7.55 5.48
N ARG A 716 16.04 -7.27 5.38
CA ARG A 716 15.38 -6.94 4.11
C ARG A 716 15.46 -5.48 3.67
N PHE A 717 15.60 -4.52 4.59
CA PHE A 717 15.58 -3.08 4.26
C PHE A 717 16.87 -2.34 4.64
N TYR A 718 17.66 -2.86 5.57
CA TYR A 718 18.74 -2.11 6.23
C TYR A 718 20.10 -2.83 6.23
N ARG A 719 20.26 -3.85 5.36
CA ARG A 719 21.50 -4.63 5.14
C ARG A 719 22.05 -5.31 6.39
N SER A 720 21.16 -5.69 7.32
CA SER A 720 21.51 -6.23 8.64
C SER A 720 22.29 -5.28 9.56
N GLU A 721 22.46 -4.00 9.21
CA GLU A 721 23.27 -3.04 9.97
C GLU A 721 22.63 -2.56 11.30
N LEU A 722 21.33 -2.78 11.53
CA LEU A 722 20.66 -2.30 12.76
C LEU A 722 20.98 -3.14 13.98
N GLN A 723 21.25 -2.43 15.09
CA GLN A 723 21.57 -3.01 16.40
C GLN A 723 20.36 -2.86 17.33
N SER A 724 20.01 -3.89 18.09
CA SER A 724 18.88 -3.83 19.04
C SER A 724 19.35 -3.32 20.41
N CYS A 725 19.04 -2.06 20.71
CA CYS A 725 19.48 -1.34 21.92
C CYS A 725 18.31 -0.87 22.80
N GLY A 726 17.07 -1.33 22.55
CA GLY A 726 15.90 -0.97 23.35
C GLY A 726 15.95 -1.54 24.78
N ASP A 727 15.40 -0.78 25.73
CA ASP A 727 15.31 -1.18 27.14
C ASP A 727 14.71 -2.58 27.27
N SER A 728 15.47 -3.50 27.87
CA SER A 728 15.07 -4.89 28.07
C SER A 728 13.82 -5.01 28.96
N ALA A 729 13.60 -4.12 29.94
CA ALA A 729 12.39 -4.14 30.76
C ALA A 729 11.12 -3.80 29.94
N ILE A 730 11.25 -3.01 28.87
CA ILE A 730 10.18 -2.79 27.89
C ILE A 730 10.13 -3.92 26.87
N VAL A 731 11.18 -4.16 26.09
CA VAL A 731 11.13 -5.01 24.88
C VAL A 731 11.02 -6.51 25.20
N ARG A 732 11.63 -7.00 26.27
CA ARG A 732 11.58 -8.43 26.65
C ARG A 732 10.36 -8.81 27.48
N SER A 733 9.61 -7.83 27.99
CA SER A 733 8.52 -8.05 28.96
C SER A 733 7.47 -9.11 28.57
N LEU A 734 7.27 -9.32 27.27
CA LEU A 734 6.27 -10.22 26.71
C LEU A 734 6.85 -11.50 26.10
N GLU A 735 8.16 -11.73 26.14
CA GLU A 735 8.81 -13.00 25.75
C GLU A 735 8.13 -14.23 26.38
N ASN A 736 7.62 -14.08 27.60
CA ASN A 736 6.99 -15.13 28.37
C ASN A 736 5.45 -15.06 28.43
N PHE A 737 4.79 -14.29 27.57
CA PHE A 737 3.32 -14.19 27.52
C PHE A 737 2.66 -15.56 27.23
N ASP A 738 1.48 -15.79 27.79
CA ASP A 738 0.90 -17.14 27.89
C ASP A 738 0.29 -17.66 26.60
N GLU A 739 -0.11 -16.77 25.68
CA GLU A 739 -0.57 -17.19 24.36
C GLU A 739 0.55 -17.34 23.31
N LEU A 740 1.82 -17.10 23.63
CA LEU A 740 2.89 -17.31 22.65
C LEU A 740 3.04 -18.81 22.33
N PRO A 741 3.01 -19.23 21.05
CA PRO A 741 3.24 -20.63 20.67
C PRO A 741 4.62 -21.13 21.08
N LYS A 742 5.61 -20.22 21.12
CA LYS A 742 6.96 -20.46 21.62
C LYS A 742 7.41 -19.30 22.50
N LYS A 743 7.78 -19.60 23.74
CA LYS A 743 8.37 -18.61 24.68
C LYS A 743 9.68 -18.08 24.12
N GLY A 744 9.99 -16.80 24.37
CA GLY A 744 11.16 -16.10 23.82
C GLY A 744 11.00 -15.57 22.38
N PHE A 745 9.94 -15.95 21.65
CA PHE A 745 9.67 -15.44 20.30
C PHE A 745 8.36 -14.63 20.28
N PRO A 746 8.37 -13.33 20.62
CA PRO A 746 7.16 -12.52 20.79
C PRO A 746 6.55 -12.02 19.45
N ILE A 747 6.45 -12.93 18.46
CA ILE A 747 5.71 -12.70 17.22
C ILE A 747 4.68 -13.82 17.06
N ILE A 748 3.43 -13.47 16.81
CA ILE A 748 2.37 -14.42 16.45
C ILE A 748 1.84 -14.07 15.06
N PHE A 749 1.92 -15.02 14.12
CA PHE A 749 1.07 -15.00 12.94
C PHE A 749 -0.12 -15.96 13.17
N HIS A 750 -1.33 -15.42 13.20
CA HIS A 750 -2.57 -16.18 13.27
C HIS A 750 -3.19 -16.27 11.87
N GLY A 751 -3.00 -17.43 11.22
CA GLY A 751 -3.59 -17.71 9.93
C GLY A 751 -5.09 -17.90 10.02
N VAL A 752 -5.86 -17.09 9.30
CA VAL A 752 -7.33 -17.17 9.23
C VAL A 752 -7.80 -16.98 7.79
N ILE A 753 -8.59 -17.92 7.29
CA ILE A 753 -9.27 -17.78 6.00
C ILE A 753 -10.66 -17.23 6.33
N GLY A 754 -10.79 -15.90 6.34
CA GLY A 754 -12.07 -15.23 6.60
C GLY A 754 -12.84 -14.92 5.32
N LYS A 755 -13.84 -14.04 5.41
CA LYS A 755 -14.55 -13.50 4.24
C LYS A 755 -14.50 -11.97 4.23
N ASP A 756 -13.76 -11.37 3.30
CA ASP A 756 -13.80 -9.91 3.11
C ASP A 756 -15.10 -9.45 2.44
N ALA A 757 -15.77 -8.51 3.10
CA ALA A 757 -17.03 -7.89 2.69
C ALA A 757 -16.87 -6.36 2.56
N GLN A 758 -17.87 -5.71 1.97
CA GLN A 758 -17.96 -4.25 1.81
C GLN A 758 -19.35 -3.79 2.25
N GLU A 759 -19.45 -2.56 2.77
CA GLU A 759 -20.75 -1.98 3.15
C GLU A 759 -21.42 -1.26 1.97
N LYS A 760 -22.75 -1.19 1.97
CA LYS A 760 -23.57 -0.42 1.00
C LYS A 760 -23.05 1.01 0.75
N SER A 761 -22.53 1.64 1.80
CA SER A 761 -22.02 3.01 1.81
C SER A 761 -20.52 3.12 1.48
N SER A 762 -19.77 2.01 1.51
CA SER A 762 -18.30 2.02 1.56
C SER A 762 -17.65 1.11 0.49
N PRO A 763 -16.75 1.63 -0.35
CA PRO A 763 -15.85 0.78 -1.15
C PRO A 763 -14.70 0.17 -0.32
N SER A 764 -14.64 0.41 0.99
CA SER A 764 -13.64 -0.18 1.89
C SER A 764 -14.03 -1.59 2.31
N PHE A 765 -13.04 -2.46 2.50
CA PHE A 765 -13.26 -3.84 2.90
C PHE A 765 -13.20 -3.99 4.43
N PHE A 766 -13.90 -4.99 4.96
CA PHE A 766 -13.78 -5.46 6.33
C PHE A 766 -13.89 -6.99 6.38
N ASN A 767 -13.42 -7.61 7.45
CA ASN A 767 -13.37 -9.06 7.64
C ASN A 767 -13.73 -9.34 9.11
N ALA A 768 -14.86 -10.03 9.32
CA ALA A 768 -15.42 -10.27 10.65
C ALA A 768 -14.55 -11.23 11.48
N ASP A 769 -14.06 -12.29 10.84
CA ASP A 769 -13.20 -13.33 11.43
C ASP A 769 -11.93 -12.70 12.03
N GLU A 770 -11.24 -11.86 11.25
CA GLU A 770 -10.09 -11.09 11.73
C GLU A 770 -10.44 -10.11 12.86
N ALA A 771 -11.59 -9.43 12.77
CA ALA A 771 -11.99 -8.43 13.77
C ALA A 771 -12.30 -9.07 15.14
N ILE A 772 -12.90 -10.27 15.13
CA ILE A 772 -13.15 -11.08 16.33
C ILE A 772 -11.82 -11.57 16.94
N LEU A 773 -10.88 -12.04 16.12
CA LEU A 773 -9.54 -12.43 16.59
C LEU A 773 -8.74 -11.26 17.17
N VAL A 774 -8.81 -10.07 16.57
CA VAL A 774 -8.22 -8.84 17.14
C VAL A 774 -8.83 -8.52 18.51
N LYS A 775 -10.16 -8.60 18.65
CA LYS A 775 -10.84 -8.41 19.95
C LYS A 775 -10.33 -9.41 21.00
N LYS A 776 -10.28 -10.70 20.67
CA LYS A 776 -9.79 -11.78 21.54
C LYS A 776 -8.37 -11.52 22.05
N TYR A 777 -7.45 -11.13 21.16
CA TYR A 777 -6.08 -10.80 21.56
C TYR A 777 -6.00 -9.56 22.47
N CYS A 778 -6.75 -8.48 22.17
CA CYS A 778 -6.79 -7.31 23.05
C CYS A 778 -7.31 -7.66 24.46
N GLU A 779 -8.36 -8.47 24.55
CA GLU A 779 -8.94 -8.89 25.83
C GLU A 779 -8.01 -9.81 26.63
N SER A 780 -7.31 -10.73 25.97
CA SER A 780 -6.32 -11.60 26.61
C SER A 780 -5.09 -10.84 27.14
N LEU A 781 -4.56 -9.91 26.34
CA LEU A 781 -3.42 -9.06 26.73
C LEU A 781 -3.71 -8.26 28.00
N ILE A 782 -4.90 -7.66 28.13
CA ILE A 782 -5.31 -6.89 29.31
C ILE A 782 -5.77 -7.79 30.46
N GLY A 783 -6.37 -8.94 30.15
CA GLY A 783 -6.75 -9.94 31.15
C GLY A 783 -5.56 -10.47 31.96
N ASN A 784 -4.38 -10.54 31.33
CA ASN A 784 -3.14 -11.00 31.97
C ASN A 784 -2.54 -9.95 32.92
N ARG A 785 -3.13 -9.81 34.11
CA ARG A 785 -2.71 -8.87 35.16
C ARG A 785 -1.22 -8.96 35.50
N LYS A 786 -0.60 -10.15 35.39
CA LYS A 786 0.85 -10.37 35.64
C LYS A 786 1.76 -9.58 34.70
N LYS A 787 1.26 -9.10 33.55
CA LYS A 787 2.02 -8.34 32.55
C LYS A 787 1.73 -6.83 32.54
N GLY A 788 0.75 -6.35 33.33
CA GLY A 788 0.46 -4.91 33.47
C GLY A 788 0.10 -4.20 32.15
N ILE A 789 -0.45 -4.92 31.16
CA ILE A 789 -0.84 -4.35 29.88
C ILE A 789 -2.18 -3.62 30.05
N ARG A 790 -2.21 -2.35 29.64
CA ARG A 790 -3.40 -1.49 29.60
C ARG A 790 -3.86 -1.35 28.15
N ALA A 791 -5.11 -0.94 27.91
CA ALA A 791 -5.62 -0.67 26.56
C ALA A 791 -4.68 0.24 25.78
N GLU A 792 -4.23 1.31 26.42
CA GLU A 792 -3.24 2.23 25.85
C GLU A 792 -1.95 1.53 25.36
N HIS A 793 -1.46 0.48 26.03
CA HIS A 793 -0.22 -0.22 25.65
C HIS A 793 -0.36 -1.05 24.36
N ILE A 794 -1.55 -1.13 23.76
CA ILE A 794 -1.87 -1.89 22.55
C ILE A 794 -2.25 -0.92 21.43
N GLY A 795 -1.70 -1.09 20.22
CA GLY A 795 -2.13 -0.42 19.01
C GLY A 795 -2.60 -1.40 17.94
N VAL A 796 -3.74 -1.13 17.30
CA VAL A 796 -4.23 -1.94 16.18
C VAL A 796 -3.98 -1.21 14.86
N ILE A 797 -3.27 -1.86 13.94
CA ILE A 797 -3.04 -1.39 12.58
C ILE A 797 -3.93 -2.22 11.64
N THR A 798 -4.89 -1.57 10.99
CA THR A 798 -5.57 -2.14 9.83
C THR A 798 -5.61 -1.10 8.71
N PRO A 799 -5.33 -1.49 7.45
CA PRO A 799 -5.19 -0.54 6.34
C PRO A 799 -6.53 -0.22 5.65
N TYR A 800 -7.62 -0.90 6.00
CA TYR A 800 -8.97 -0.59 5.50
C TYR A 800 -9.79 0.19 6.52
N PHE A 801 -10.57 1.17 6.04
CA PHE A 801 -11.34 2.07 6.91
C PHE A 801 -12.55 1.37 7.53
N ALA A 802 -13.29 0.57 6.76
CA ALA A 802 -14.42 -0.20 7.29
C ALA A 802 -13.97 -1.18 8.39
N GLN A 803 -12.83 -1.87 8.20
CA GLN A 803 -12.24 -2.72 9.26
C GLN A 803 -11.87 -1.91 10.51
N ARG A 804 -11.26 -0.72 10.37
CA ARG A 804 -10.97 0.17 11.52
C ARG A 804 -12.25 0.52 12.30
N CYS A 805 -13.34 0.83 11.60
CA CYS A 805 -14.63 1.14 12.22
C CYS A 805 -15.27 -0.09 12.88
N LYS A 806 -15.29 -1.26 12.22
CA LYS A 806 -15.81 -2.51 12.79
C LYS A 806 -15.04 -2.90 14.05
N ILE A 807 -13.70 -2.90 14.00
CA ILE A 807 -12.83 -3.18 15.16
C ILE A 807 -13.07 -2.15 16.27
N LYS A 808 -13.08 -0.83 15.98
CA LYS A 808 -13.34 0.18 17.01
C LYS A 808 -14.72 -0.03 17.67
N ASN A 809 -15.76 -0.30 16.89
CA ASN A 809 -17.12 -0.54 17.40
C ASN A 809 -17.28 -1.85 18.21
N LEU A 810 -16.32 -2.78 18.11
CA LEU A 810 -16.21 -3.96 18.99
C LEU A 810 -15.49 -3.60 20.31
N LEU A 811 -14.41 -2.81 20.22
CA LEU A 811 -13.55 -2.48 21.34
C LEU A 811 -14.19 -1.46 22.29
N ASP A 812 -14.73 -0.35 21.76
CA ASP A 812 -15.37 0.74 22.53
C ASP A 812 -16.52 0.27 23.44
N ARG A 813 -17.12 -0.89 23.15
CA ARG A 813 -18.19 -1.49 23.98
C ARG A 813 -17.69 -2.12 25.29
N ASN A 814 -16.37 -2.24 25.47
CA ASN A 814 -15.74 -2.72 26.68
C ASN A 814 -14.85 -1.59 27.22
N PRO A 815 -15.22 -0.88 28.31
CA PRO A 815 -14.45 0.25 28.83
C PRO A 815 -12.99 -0.08 29.19
N LYS A 816 -12.63 -1.36 29.36
CA LYS A 816 -11.25 -1.80 29.58
C LYS A 816 -10.39 -1.83 28.30
N LEU A 817 -11.01 -1.66 27.12
CA LEU A 817 -10.36 -1.62 25.80
C LEU A 817 -10.29 -0.18 25.23
N GLU A 818 -10.91 0.81 25.90
CA GLU A 818 -10.89 2.21 25.47
C GLU A 818 -9.48 2.81 25.59
N GLY A 819 -9.05 3.59 24.59
CA GLY A 819 -7.75 4.29 24.60
C GLY A 819 -6.58 3.58 23.89
N ILE A 820 -6.83 2.50 23.15
CA ILE A 820 -5.87 1.82 22.24
C ILE A 820 -5.20 2.81 21.25
N THR A 821 -3.87 2.91 21.27
CA THR A 821 -3.05 3.68 20.29
C THR A 821 -1.67 3.02 20.08
N GLU A 822 -0.89 3.46 19.09
CA GLU A 822 0.48 2.96 18.83
C GLU A 822 1.37 2.97 20.10
N ARG A 823 1.60 1.79 20.72
CA ARG A 823 2.46 1.58 21.91
C ARG A 823 3.06 0.15 21.91
N ARG A 824 3.36 -0.39 23.10
CA ARG A 824 4.16 -1.59 23.41
C ARG A 824 3.87 -2.82 22.55
N VAL A 825 2.60 -3.11 22.28
CA VAL A 825 2.12 -4.23 21.45
C VAL A 825 1.44 -3.69 20.20
N ILE A 826 1.71 -4.29 19.03
CA ILE A 826 0.99 -3.99 17.79
C ILE A 826 0.27 -5.24 17.28
N ILE A 827 -0.99 -5.06 16.89
CA ILE A 827 -1.81 -6.09 16.23
C ILE A 827 -2.12 -5.61 14.81
N ILE A 828 -1.78 -6.41 13.80
CA ILE A 828 -2.04 -6.13 12.37
C ILE A 828 -3.21 -6.98 11.89
N SER A 829 -4.20 -6.36 11.22
CA SER A 829 -5.30 -7.03 10.52
C SER A 829 -5.22 -6.73 9.02
N THR A 830 -5.08 -7.76 8.19
CA THR A 830 -4.81 -7.66 6.74
C THR A 830 -6.07 -7.60 5.85
N VAL A 831 -7.20 -8.05 6.41
CA VAL A 831 -8.57 -8.07 5.89
C VAL A 831 -8.83 -9.00 4.72
N ARG A 832 -8.04 -8.94 3.65
CA ARG A 832 -8.38 -9.61 2.38
C ARG A 832 -8.28 -11.14 2.51
N SER A 833 -9.26 -11.86 1.97
CA SER A 833 -9.31 -13.34 2.02
C SER A 833 -9.93 -14.00 0.79
N ASN A 834 -10.63 -13.28 -0.08
CA ASN A 834 -11.36 -13.81 -1.24
C ASN A 834 -10.43 -14.23 -2.40
N GLU A 835 -10.38 -15.54 -2.66
CA GLU A 835 -9.56 -16.18 -3.70
C GLU A 835 -10.00 -15.86 -5.14
N HIS A 836 -11.26 -15.54 -5.41
CA HIS A 836 -11.74 -15.31 -6.79
C HIS A 836 -11.01 -14.14 -7.47
N TYR A 837 -10.50 -13.18 -6.69
CA TYR A 837 -9.71 -12.06 -7.22
C TYR A 837 -8.30 -12.46 -7.68
N VAL A 838 -7.75 -13.61 -7.25
CA VAL A 838 -6.39 -14.09 -7.60
C VAL A 838 -6.24 -14.35 -9.11
N THR A 839 -7.35 -14.52 -9.83
CA THR A 839 -7.40 -14.53 -11.31
C THR A 839 -7.03 -13.17 -11.95
N SER A 840 -6.88 -12.10 -11.17
CA SER A 840 -6.53 -10.75 -11.61
C SER A 840 -5.43 -10.15 -10.74
N ASP A 841 -4.44 -9.47 -11.36
CA ASP A 841 -3.33 -8.69 -10.77
C ASP A 841 -3.08 -8.89 -9.26
N MET A 842 -1.89 -9.36 -8.84
CA MET A 842 -1.40 -9.29 -7.45
C MET A 842 -1.78 -7.98 -6.72
N ARG A 843 -1.67 -6.85 -7.44
CA ARG A 843 -1.98 -5.48 -6.97
C ARG A 843 -3.47 -5.15 -6.81
N ARG A 844 -4.39 -5.99 -7.27
CA ARG A 844 -5.84 -5.96 -6.95
C ARG A 844 -6.15 -6.88 -5.76
N SER A 845 -5.53 -8.06 -5.76
CA SER A 845 -5.73 -9.09 -4.74
C SER A 845 -5.20 -8.66 -3.36
N LEU A 846 -3.96 -8.18 -3.29
CA LEU A 846 -3.37 -7.61 -2.06
C LEU A 846 -3.50 -6.08 -1.95
N GLY A 847 -3.82 -5.38 -3.03
CA GLY A 847 -4.06 -3.93 -2.99
C GLY A 847 -2.83 -3.13 -2.53
N PHE A 848 -2.93 -2.49 -1.37
CA PHE A 848 -1.82 -1.75 -0.72
C PHE A 848 -1.00 -2.60 0.26
N VAL A 849 -1.35 -3.87 0.49
CA VAL A 849 -0.70 -4.74 1.48
C VAL A 849 0.69 -5.17 0.97
N ALA A 850 0.83 -5.31 -0.35
CA ALA A 850 2.06 -5.50 -1.10
C ALA A 850 2.90 -4.21 -1.30
N ASP A 851 2.72 -3.18 -0.46
CA ASP A 851 3.59 -1.99 -0.45
C ASP A 851 4.69 -2.22 0.60
N ALA A 852 5.90 -2.53 0.13
CA ALA A 852 7.03 -2.88 1.00
C ALA A 852 7.36 -1.83 2.07
N ARG A 853 7.10 -0.54 1.80
CA ARG A 853 7.29 0.55 2.77
C ARG A 853 6.21 0.53 3.85
N ARG A 854 4.96 0.21 3.49
CA ARG A 854 3.87 0.00 4.46
C ARG A 854 4.11 -1.23 5.31
N PHE A 855 4.58 -2.33 4.71
CA PHE A 855 4.98 -3.54 5.43
C PHE A 855 6.04 -3.23 6.51
N ASN A 856 7.17 -2.65 6.09
CA ASN A 856 8.28 -2.27 6.97
C ASN A 856 7.78 -1.38 8.13
N VAL A 857 7.01 -0.35 7.81
CA VAL A 857 6.44 0.58 8.81
C VAL A 857 5.45 -0.09 9.74
N ALA A 858 4.67 -1.08 9.30
CA ALA A 858 3.69 -1.75 10.16
C ALA A 858 4.38 -2.67 11.19
N ILE A 859 5.35 -3.48 10.77
CA ILE A 859 6.00 -4.46 11.65
C ILE A 859 6.98 -3.80 12.64
N THR A 860 7.62 -2.69 12.27
CA THR A 860 8.58 -1.94 13.11
C THR A 860 7.95 -0.92 14.07
N ARG A 861 6.63 -1.01 14.31
CA ARG A 861 5.90 -0.21 15.31
C ARG A 861 5.87 -0.88 16.68
N ALA A 862 5.92 -2.21 16.73
CA ALA A 862 5.95 -2.96 17.98
C ALA A 862 7.21 -2.69 18.79
N GLN A 863 7.07 -2.62 20.12
CA GLN A 863 8.21 -2.60 21.04
C GLN A 863 8.52 -4.00 21.55
N ALA A 864 7.51 -4.66 22.13
CA ALA A 864 7.71 -5.92 22.86
C ALA A 864 6.99 -7.13 22.25
N MET A 865 5.95 -6.92 21.43
CA MET A 865 5.22 -8.01 20.78
C MET A 865 4.52 -7.54 19.51
N LEU A 866 4.55 -8.39 18.48
CA LEU A 866 3.84 -8.22 17.22
C LEU A 866 2.86 -9.37 17.00
N ILE A 867 1.59 -9.05 16.78
CA ILE A 867 0.55 -10.03 16.41
C ILE A 867 0.05 -9.68 15.02
N ILE A 868 -0.14 -10.68 14.17
CA ILE A 868 -0.62 -10.55 12.79
C ILE A 868 -1.79 -11.50 12.61
N VAL A 869 -2.88 -11.00 12.05
CA VAL A 869 -4.10 -11.75 11.78
C VAL A 869 -4.42 -11.58 10.29
N GLY A 870 -4.47 -12.68 9.54
CA GLY A 870 -4.66 -12.63 8.09
C GLY A 870 -4.66 -13.97 7.38
N ASN A 871 -5.05 -13.95 6.10
CA ASN A 871 -5.07 -15.15 5.26
C ASN A 871 -3.67 -15.47 4.70
N PRO A 872 -3.02 -16.57 5.14
CA PRO A 872 -1.66 -16.91 4.69
C PRO A 872 -1.61 -17.28 3.20
N ILE A 873 -2.69 -17.82 2.65
CA ILE A 873 -2.83 -18.20 1.24
C ILE A 873 -2.77 -16.95 0.35
N LEU A 874 -3.49 -15.90 0.73
CA LEU A 874 -3.50 -14.65 -0.04
C LEU A 874 -2.22 -13.83 0.17
N LEU A 875 -1.68 -13.80 1.40
CA LEU A 875 -0.48 -13.02 1.73
C LEU A 875 0.80 -13.57 1.09
N SER A 876 0.92 -14.89 0.93
CA SER A 876 2.13 -15.53 0.38
C SER A 876 2.33 -15.30 -1.12
N LEU A 877 1.35 -14.71 -1.81
CA LEU A 877 1.49 -14.20 -3.17
C LEU A 877 2.56 -13.10 -3.25
N ASP A 878 2.66 -12.24 -2.22
CA ASP A 878 3.72 -11.24 -2.14
C ASP A 878 5.02 -11.86 -1.55
N PRO A 879 6.18 -11.75 -2.25
CA PRO A 879 7.44 -12.37 -1.81
C PRO A 879 7.95 -11.91 -0.43
N LEU A 880 7.68 -10.66 -0.06
CA LEU A 880 8.11 -10.07 1.21
C LEU A 880 7.23 -10.58 2.37
N TRP A 881 5.92 -10.70 2.16
CA TRP A 881 5.03 -11.37 3.11
C TRP A 881 5.31 -12.87 3.22
N ARG A 882 5.55 -13.58 2.10
CA ARG A 882 5.92 -15.01 2.13
C ARG A 882 7.22 -15.24 2.90
N GLY A 883 8.26 -14.45 2.60
CA GLY A 883 9.53 -14.54 3.32
C GLY A 883 9.41 -14.26 4.82
N PHE A 884 8.53 -13.35 5.23
CA PHE A 884 8.29 -13.08 6.65
C PHE A 884 7.46 -14.18 7.33
N MET A 885 6.48 -14.76 6.63
CA MET A 885 5.74 -15.92 7.13
C MET A 885 6.65 -17.15 7.28
N ASN A 886 7.58 -17.39 6.34
CA ASN A 886 8.61 -18.43 6.49
C ASN A 886 9.46 -18.17 7.75
N TYR A 887 9.95 -16.94 7.95
CA TYR A 887 10.69 -16.55 9.16
C TYR A 887 9.91 -16.84 10.45
N ILE A 888 8.63 -16.41 10.53
CA ILE A 888 7.78 -16.64 11.71
C ILE A 888 7.51 -18.13 11.93
N TYR A 889 7.23 -18.88 10.86
CA TYR A 889 6.90 -20.31 10.92
C TYR A 889 8.10 -21.14 11.40
N LEU A 890 9.27 -20.95 10.79
CA LEU A 890 10.51 -21.66 11.15
C LEU A 890 10.96 -21.36 12.59
N HIS A 891 10.71 -20.15 13.08
CA HIS A 891 11.00 -19.80 14.48
C HIS A 891 9.95 -20.31 15.47
N GLY A 892 8.78 -20.77 15.02
CA GLY A 892 7.70 -21.32 15.85
C GLY A 892 6.68 -20.30 16.36
N GLY A 893 6.45 -19.20 15.64
CA GLY A 893 5.48 -18.14 16.00
C GLY A 893 4.10 -18.27 15.34
N TRP A 894 3.62 -19.48 15.04
CA TRP A 894 2.41 -19.70 14.24
C TRP A 894 1.17 -20.10 15.07
N LYS A 895 -0.03 -19.68 14.63
CA LYS A 895 -1.35 -20.13 15.11
C LYS A 895 -2.36 -20.22 13.97
N GLY A 896 -3.44 -20.97 14.19
CA GLY A 896 -4.53 -21.10 13.23
C GLY A 896 -4.12 -21.86 11.98
N ARG A 897 -4.73 -21.50 10.85
CA ARG A 897 -4.54 -22.11 9.54
C ARG A 897 -3.05 -22.21 9.17
N LYS A 898 -2.55 -23.43 8.98
CA LYS A 898 -1.18 -23.73 8.52
C LYS A 898 -0.94 -23.27 7.07
N ILE A 899 0.33 -23.19 6.70
CA ILE A 899 0.81 -22.95 5.33
C ILE A 899 0.71 -24.22 4.47
N ASP A 900 0.58 -24.04 3.16
CA ASP A 900 0.46 -25.08 2.12
C ASP A 900 1.67 -25.12 1.15
N TRP A 901 2.77 -24.46 1.54
CA TRP A 901 4.06 -24.44 0.86
C TRP A 901 5.19 -24.79 1.84
N ASP A 902 6.31 -25.31 1.33
CA ASP A 902 7.51 -25.54 2.13
C ASP A 902 8.17 -24.20 2.54
N PRO A 903 8.30 -23.89 3.85
CA PRO A 903 8.93 -22.66 4.33
C PRO A 903 10.45 -22.64 4.19
N ASN A 904 11.10 -23.78 3.92
CA ASN A 904 12.55 -23.89 3.74
C ASN A 904 13.00 -23.45 2.34
N VAL A 905 12.10 -23.52 1.34
CA VAL A 905 12.39 -23.07 -0.03
C VAL A 905 12.63 -21.56 -0.05
N PRO A 906 13.78 -21.08 -0.59
CA PRO A 906 14.07 -19.67 -0.71
C PRO A 906 13.01 -18.93 -1.54
N VAL A 907 12.58 -17.76 -1.04
CA VAL A 907 11.62 -16.92 -1.76
C VAL A 907 12.38 -15.96 -2.69
N ASP A 908 12.42 -16.31 -3.98
CA ASP A 908 12.87 -15.40 -5.03
C ASP A 908 11.83 -14.28 -5.24
N ALA A 909 12.31 -13.05 -5.44
CA ALA A 909 11.48 -11.88 -5.73
C ALA A 909 11.24 -11.66 -7.23
N ASN A 910 11.97 -12.37 -8.11
CA ASN A 910 11.84 -12.28 -9.56
C ASN A 910 10.88 -13.34 -10.13
N GLN A 911 10.76 -14.50 -9.47
CA GLN A 911 9.84 -15.57 -9.87
C GLN A 911 8.40 -15.23 -9.45
N SER A 912 7.44 -15.48 -10.34
CA SER A 912 6.03 -15.20 -10.10
C SER A 912 5.37 -16.38 -9.41
N TYR A 913 5.46 -16.42 -8.07
CA TYR A 913 4.73 -17.41 -7.27
C TYR A 913 3.21 -17.35 -7.51
N ASP A 914 2.66 -16.19 -7.89
CA ASP A 914 1.30 -16.05 -8.43
C ASP A 914 1.03 -16.96 -9.63
N ALA A 915 2.00 -17.14 -10.53
CA ALA A 915 1.88 -17.99 -11.71
C ALA A 915 1.96 -19.47 -11.33
N GLU A 916 2.94 -19.85 -10.51
CA GLU A 916 3.07 -21.20 -9.93
C GLU A 916 1.80 -21.61 -9.17
N ARG A 917 1.26 -20.74 -8.30
CA ARG A 917 0.05 -21.04 -7.55
C ARG A 917 -1.19 -21.09 -8.43
N ARG A 918 -1.31 -20.25 -9.46
CA ARG A 918 -2.41 -20.36 -10.44
C ARG A 918 -2.31 -21.66 -11.24
N ALA A 919 -1.10 -22.08 -11.62
CA ALA A 919 -0.87 -23.37 -12.27
C ALA A 919 -1.21 -24.54 -11.33
N ARG A 920 -0.86 -24.46 -10.03
CA ARG A 920 -1.27 -25.45 -9.02
C ARG A 920 -2.78 -25.51 -8.86
N VAL A 921 -3.46 -24.38 -8.60
CA VAL A 921 -4.93 -24.34 -8.43
C VAL A 921 -5.67 -24.79 -9.70
N GLN A 922 -5.12 -24.52 -10.90
CA GLN A 922 -5.64 -25.08 -12.14
C GLN A 922 -5.40 -26.60 -12.21
N GLY A 923 -4.20 -27.08 -11.90
CA GLY A 923 -3.85 -28.51 -11.83
C GLY A 923 -4.72 -29.28 -10.84
N ASP A 924 -4.91 -28.75 -9.62
CA ASP A 924 -5.79 -29.31 -8.59
C ASP A 924 -7.25 -29.41 -9.10
N SER A 925 -7.68 -28.49 -9.98
CA SER A 925 -9.02 -28.47 -10.58
C SER A 925 -9.14 -29.42 -11.78
N GLU A 926 -8.08 -29.57 -12.56
CA GLU A 926 -7.98 -30.55 -13.66
C GLU A 926 -7.88 -31.98 -13.09
N GLU A 927 -7.09 -32.21 -12.03
CA GLU A 927 -7.04 -33.47 -11.27
C GLU A 927 -8.39 -33.78 -10.62
N MET A 928 -9.05 -32.79 -10.01
CA MET A 928 -10.40 -32.98 -9.48
C MET A 928 -11.36 -33.46 -10.57
N LEU A 929 -11.38 -32.83 -11.76
CA LEU A 929 -12.25 -33.27 -12.86
C LEU A 929 -11.86 -34.63 -13.43
N MET A 930 -10.57 -34.93 -13.61
CA MET A 930 -10.11 -36.26 -14.00
C MET A 930 -10.54 -37.32 -12.97
N ARG A 931 -10.51 -36.99 -11.67
CA ARG A 931 -11.05 -37.86 -10.61
C ARG A 931 -12.56 -38.02 -10.74
N LEU A 932 -13.33 -36.96 -10.98
CA LEU A 932 -14.79 -37.05 -11.15
C LEU A 932 -15.16 -37.89 -12.39
N GLN A 933 -14.45 -37.70 -13.51
CA GLN A 933 -14.60 -38.50 -14.72
C GLN A 933 -14.20 -39.97 -14.48
N ALA A 934 -13.10 -40.24 -13.77
CA ALA A 934 -12.69 -41.59 -13.40
C ALA A 934 -13.68 -42.29 -12.43
N MET A 935 -14.43 -41.54 -11.61
CA MET A 935 -15.51 -42.12 -10.78
C MET A 935 -16.67 -42.65 -11.64
N ILE A 936 -16.93 -42.02 -12.77
CA ILE A 936 -17.96 -42.42 -13.73
C ILE A 936 -17.44 -43.56 -14.62
N ALA A 937 -16.17 -43.49 -15.07
CA ALA A 937 -15.57 -44.44 -16.00
C ALA A 937 -15.24 -45.81 -15.40
N ARG A 938 -14.74 -45.87 -14.14
CA ARG A 938 -14.23 -47.10 -13.48
C ARG A 938 -15.26 -48.24 -13.26
N LYS A 939 -16.51 -48.09 -13.71
CA LYS A 939 -17.61 -49.06 -13.54
C LYS A 939 -18.17 -49.61 -14.86
N TYR A 940 -17.49 -49.36 -15.98
CA TYR A 940 -17.62 -50.16 -17.21
C TYR A 940 -16.71 -51.40 -17.23
N GLU A 941 -15.69 -51.47 -16.36
CA GLU A 941 -14.75 -52.60 -16.26
C GLU A 941 -15.13 -53.56 -15.11
N ASP A 942 -15.77 -53.07 -14.05
CA ASP A 942 -16.42 -53.89 -13.01
C ASP A 942 -17.73 -54.51 -13.56
N GLU A 943 -17.61 -55.48 -14.46
CA GLU A 943 -18.64 -56.52 -14.62
C GLU A 943 -18.71 -57.38 -13.32
N ASP A 944 -19.65 -58.32 -13.21
CA ASP A 944 -19.90 -59.11 -12.00
C ASP A 944 -20.24 -58.29 -10.72
N LEU A 945 -21.39 -57.62 -10.77
CA LEU A 945 -22.19 -57.33 -9.57
C LEU A 945 -23.54 -58.04 -9.70
N ASP A 946 -23.70 -59.17 -9.02
CA ASP A 946 -24.95 -59.93 -8.97
C ASP A 946 -26.11 -59.04 -8.49
N VAL A 947 -27.22 -59.07 -9.21
CA VAL A 947 -28.41 -58.24 -8.94
C VAL A 947 -29.34 -58.91 -7.94
N ASP A 948 -29.22 -60.22 -7.74
CA ASP A 948 -30.21 -61.09 -7.06
C ASP A 948 -30.13 -61.11 -5.53
N THR A 949 -29.51 -60.11 -4.89
CA THR A 949 -29.46 -59.96 -3.41
C THR A 949 -30.05 -58.63 -2.91
N LEU A 950 -30.99 -58.06 -3.67
CA LEU A 950 -31.64 -56.78 -3.35
C LEU A 950 -33.11 -56.87 -2.90
N ASP A 951 -33.59 -58.02 -2.43
CA ASP A 951 -34.74 -58.06 -1.52
C ASP A 951 -34.76 -59.30 -0.59
N VAL A 952 -35.71 -59.30 0.36
CA VAL A 952 -35.96 -60.26 1.47
C VAL A 952 -35.15 -60.00 2.75
N GLY A 953 -35.87 -59.56 3.79
CA GLY A 953 -35.40 -59.39 5.17
C GLY A 953 -36.28 -58.42 5.94
N GLU A 954 -37.20 -58.93 6.75
CA GLU A 954 -38.26 -58.16 7.44
C GLU A 954 -37.74 -57.28 8.59
N ASP A 955 -38.57 -56.34 9.04
CA ASP A 955 -38.27 -55.45 10.17
C ASP A 955 -38.11 -56.23 11.49
N GLY A 956 -37.02 -55.95 12.23
CA GLY A 956 -36.76 -56.51 13.56
C GLY A 956 -35.92 -55.56 14.41
N GLU A 957 -36.41 -55.22 15.59
CA GLU A 957 -35.68 -54.45 16.61
C GLU A 957 -34.76 -55.37 17.41
N GLU A 958 -33.49 -54.97 17.63
CA GLU A 958 -32.77 -55.35 18.86
C GLU A 958 -31.53 -54.45 19.09
N ASP A 959 -31.26 -54.12 20.37
CA ASP A 959 -30.07 -53.40 20.83
C ASP A 959 -28.87 -54.36 21.02
N GLY A 960 -27.64 -53.93 20.73
CA GLY A 960 -26.50 -54.84 20.98
C GLY A 960 -25.06 -54.39 20.66
N VAL A 961 -24.48 -53.55 21.52
CA VAL A 961 -23.04 -53.57 21.94
C VAL A 961 -21.95 -53.36 20.85
N ALA A 962 -20.76 -52.96 21.28
CA ALA A 962 -19.63 -52.62 20.41
C ALA A 962 -18.80 -53.84 19.97
N GLY A 963 -18.33 -53.81 18.71
CA GLY A 963 -17.24 -54.65 18.21
C GLY A 963 -16.19 -53.79 17.51
N ALA A 964 -14.96 -53.80 18.01
CA ALA A 964 -13.83 -53.17 17.33
C ALA A 964 -13.26 -54.12 16.27
N VAL A 965 -12.94 -53.60 15.08
CA VAL A 965 -12.16 -54.32 14.06
C VAL A 965 -10.99 -53.43 13.64
N GLU A 966 -9.81 -54.03 13.62
CA GLU A 966 -8.54 -53.34 13.53
C GLU A 966 -8.21 -52.88 12.10
N ARG A 967 -7.30 -51.90 11.98
CA ARG A 967 -6.66 -51.60 10.70
C ARG A 967 -5.52 -52.59 10.50
N PRO A 968 -5.48 -53.39 9.42
CA PRO A 968 -4.27 -54.12 9.05
C PRO A 968 -3.16 -53.10 8.73
N VAL A 969 -1.97 -53.34 9.27
CA VAL A 969 -0.79 -52.49 9.07
C VAL A 969 -0.07 -52.87 7.77
N ILE A 970 0.54 -51.86 7.16
CA ILE A 970 1.44 -51.90 5.99
C ILE A 970 2.32 -53.15 5.94
N ARG A 971 2.45 -53.74 4.75
CA ARG A 971 3.72 -54.28 4.26
C ARG A 971 3.98 -53.80 2.83
N GLU A 972 5.24 -53.49 2.55
CA GLU A 972 5.74 -53.15 1.21
C GLU A 972 5.85 -54.42 0.35
N TYR A 973 5.81 -54.27 -0.98
CA TYR A 973 6.99 -54.48 -1.83
C TYR A 973 6.72 -54.00 -3.27
N GLU A 974 7.80 -53.59 -3.95
CA GLU A 974 7.89 -52.95 -5.28
C GLU A 974 7.47 -51.46 -5.36
#